data_AF-A0A963UCT9-F1
#
_entry.id   AF-A0A963UCT9-F1
#
_cell.length_a   1.000
_cell.length_b   1.000
_cell.length_c   1.000
_cell.angle_alpha   90.00
_cell.angle_beta   90.00
_cell.angle_gamma   90.00
#
_symmetry.space_group_name_H-M   'P 1'
#
loop_
_entity.id
_entity.type
_entity.pdbx_description
1 polymer ?
#
loop_
_entity_poly.entity_id
_entity_poly.type
_entity_poly.pdbx_seq_one_letter_code
_entity_poly.pdbx_strand_id
1 'polypeptide(L)'
;MTMLDPPHPKEASVAPRPPQTVMRLARMGAAHPFRLSFLRVMLRRMAAEGWRFDRPVWDLDARGVGRAVYRATGPDRTYSLVAFAHDLPDDMRSDRVIATAWDATFTLFDGMPSLADLDRLQANVPLQEAGRISGRELSLSRANRSVRLWSHVVAALAEGRQPDPAEIAAVGYLMRTTAVYGAGKFGAADWSDIAGRPELSVPFQAEMLSVWLTRQFTVDIVEHLARAKGGQGAVRLSREIRESLGVGNSTGLGMAPYLVRHPVLLNNWIAARETALARVRSLSTATEPAVEEFKAAWAAAVANAGRWRSQHPIQTGRLADLRRDLARIGDRLATFPGDAPRPWDALWRWGEGALSLEGQEALLAILLEPHGALIDDLAQTMAADEAFGIDGAMTLDALRAVLAASYDWALAIDFSDPAQQARFWYVSEEKLEPRLGERATEAGAEREQPLCVGRLASELDAALAAWPADATVAAFLLRHPEHRYMVRRAQIAATHPYSEVRDNLIAADVLPIDLMRCKLAFFGASHFDPRSDKWVRISLFQGAPYPLDIPAEPDPAGAAAAPLSDAPAPLRRAPEVALSRNEIETLCTKAARGTGFSWGLAEEAGRAAAWLHAQGLDGAAALLAHLERAGDQAGQALPAAIAPGHWTAAGGVTLCPVALGASLVDFGGVPAAGGRGLALGPVGRPLMLLPFLAALSLARQTALSLSWDGGQVWLYGAGSPSGDLAALADLPLAMLHLACDPGTGVAAAPRQARGCDGAVADRLGLFALRTTVPPSAKSREDAGAGTSDND
;
A
#
# COMPACT_ATOMS: atom_id res chain seq x y z
N MET A 1 2.41 37.10 40.88
CA MET A 1 1.62 36.02 41.51
C MET A 1 0.45 35.71 40.60
N THR A 2 0.69 34.89 39.59
CA THR A 2 -0.34 34.26 38.75
C THR A 2 -0.64 32.92 39.40
N MET A 3 -1.89 32.72 39.83
CA MET A 3 -2.32 31.46 40.43
C MET A 3 -2.25 30.37 39.37
N LEU A 4 -1.37 29.40 39.59
CA LEU A 4 -1.36 28.12 38.91
C LEU A 4 -2.59 27.35 39.39
N ASP A 5 -3.48 26.98 38.47
CA ASP A 5 -4.52 25.99 38.75
C ASP A 5 -3.86 24.71 39.29
N PRO A 6 -4.44 24.08 40.33
CA PRO A 6 -3.90 22.84 40.85
C PRO A 6 -4.01 21.74 39.79
N PRO A 7 -3.06 20.79 39.72
CA PRO A 7 -3.14 19.69 38.79
C PRO A 7 -4.37 18.85 39.13
N HIS A 8 -5.38 18.84 38.25
CA HIS A 8 -6.43 17.83 38.30
C HIS A 8 -5.76 16.44 38.25
N PRO A 9 -6.12 15.51 39.16
CA PRO A 9 -5.58 14.15 39.10
C PRO A 9 -5.94 13.56 37.73
N LYS A 10 -4.92 13.14 36.96
CA LYS A 10 -5.11 12.42 35.69
C LYS A 10 -5.94 11.17 36.00
N GLU A 11 -7.24 11.20 35.73
CA GLU A 11 -8.08 10.00 35.73
C GLU A 11 -7.42 8.95 34.85
N ALA A 12 -7.23 7.73 35.36
CA ALA A 12 -6.52 6.67 34.68
C ALA A 12 -7.17 6.35 33.32
N SER A 13 -6.54 6.70 32.20
CA SER A 13 -7.11 6.46 30.86
C SER A 13 -7.22 4.97 30.55
N VAL A 14 -8.24 4.60 29.77
CA VAL A 14 -8.37 3.24 29.24
C VAL A 14 -7.25 3.01 28.23
N ALA A 15 -6.54 1.88 28.34
CA ALA A 15 -5.49 1.53 27.40
C ALA A 15 -6.07 0.98 26.07
N PRO A 16 -5.36 1.14 24.94
CA PRO A 16 -5.64 0.41 23.71
C PRO A 16 -5.69 -1.10 23.93
N ARG A 17 -6.49 -1.83 23.15
CA ARG A 17 -6.57 -3.31 23.24
C ARG A 17 -5.24 -3.94 22.81
N PRO A 18 -4.74 -4.97 23.49
CA PRO A 18 -3.44 -5.55 23.16
C PRO A 18 -3.44 -6.24 21.78
N PRO A 19 -2.29 -6.31 21.09
CA PRO A 19 -2.19 -6.89 19.75
C PRO A 19 -2.57 -8.38 19.71
N GLN A 20 -2.40 -9.13 20.80
CA GLN A 20 -2.87 -10.52 20.94
C GLN A 20 -4.38 -10.65 20.70
N THR A 21 -5.15 -9.60 21.01
CA THR A 21 -6.60 -9.55 20.78
C THR A 21 -6.93 -9.02 19.39
N VAL A 22 -6.26 -7.95 18.96
CA VAL A 22 -6.63 -7.17 17.76
C VAL A 22 -6.10 -7.78 16.47
N MET A 23 -4.88 -8.31 16.50
CA MET A 23 -4.15 -8.75 15.30
C MET A 23 -4.43 -10.20 14.91
N ARG A 24 -5.60 -10.73 15.29
CA ARG A 24 -6.06 -12.07 14.91
C ARG A 24 -6.91 -11.98 13.64
N LEU A 25 -6.68 -12.86 12.67
CA LEU A 25 -7.37 -12.90 11.38
C LEU A 25 -8.89 -12.85 11.57
N ALA A 26 -9.47 -13.67 12.44
CA ALA A 26 -10.90 -13.69 12.68
C ALA A 26 -11.47 -12.32 13.11
N ARG A 27 -10.72 -11.53 13.89
CA ARG A 27 -11.13 -10.18 14.31
C ARG A 27 -10.84 -9.13 13.23
N MET A 28 -9.69 -9.20 12.57
CA MET A 28 -9.37 -8.36 11.41
C MET A 28 -10.43 -8.52 10.31
N GLY A 29 -10.89 -9.76 10.08
CA GLY A 29 -11.96 -10.13 9.18
C GLY A 29 -13.38 -9.78 9.65
N ALA A 30 -13.54 -9.23 10.85
CA ALA A 30 -14.80 -8.67 11.35
C ALA A 30 -14.86 -7.14 11.22
N ALA A 31 -13.81 -6.50 10.66
CA ALA A 31 -13.76 -5.04 10.56
C ALA A 31 -14.91 -4.45 9.71
N HIS A 32 -15.34 -3.24 10.10
CA HIS A 32 -16.33 -2.42 9.42
C HIS A 32 -15.76 -1.02 9.14
N PRO A 33 -16.24 -0.32 8.09
CA PRO A 33 -15.96 1.11 7.92
C PRO A 33 -16.30 1.88 9.18
N PHE A 34 -15.44 2.82 9.53
CA PHE A 34 -15.55 3.62 10.74
C PHE A 34 -15.13 5.05 10.44
N ARG A 35 -15.24 5.95 11.42
CA ARG A 35 -15.01 7.38 11.22
C ARG A 35 -13.69 7.71 10.51
N LEU A 36 -12.59 7.02 10.84
CA LEU A 36 -11.27 7.29 10.25
C LEU A 36 -10.97 6.51 8.96
N SER A 37 -11.95 5.81 8.38
CA SER A 37 -11.76 5.18 7.07
C SER A 37 -11.40 6.23 6.01
N PHE A 38 -10.44 5.91 5.13
CA PHE A 38 -9.75 6.85 4.24
C PHE A 38 -10.70 7.67 3.37
N LEU A 39 -11.70 7.03 2.75
CA LEU A 39 -12.67 7.77 1.93
C LEU A 39 -13.50 8.75 2.77
N ARG A 40 -13.78 8.42 4.03
CA ARG A 40 -14.61 9.26 4.92
C ARG A 40 -13.80 10.45 5.44
N VAL A 41 -12.52 10.23 5.74
CA VAL A 41 -11.58 11.30 6.06
C VAL A 41 -11.47 12.27 4.88
N MET A 42 -11.31 11.74 3.65
CA MET A 42 -11.25 12.54 2.42
C MET A 42 -12.49 13.42 2.24
N LEU A 43 -13.68 12.83 2.30
CA LEU A 43 -14.94 13.56 2.11
C LEU A 43 -15.16 14.64 3.18
N ARG A 44 -14.86 14.34 4.45
CA ARG A 44 -14.97 15.34 5.53
C ARG A 44 -14.00 16.49 5.32
N ARG A 45 -12.76 16.20 4.92
CA ARG A 45 -11.77 17.23 4.62
C ARG A 45 -12.22 18.12 3.47
N MET A 46 -12.62 17.53 2.34
CA MET A 46 -13.04 18.29 1.16
C MET A 46 -14.23 19.20 1.47
N ALA A 47 -15.18 18.73 2.29
CA ALA A 47 -16.29 19.56 2.76
C ALA A 47 -15.81 20.70 3.69
N ALA A 48 -14.93 20.41 4.65
CA ALA A 48 -14.41 21.41 5.58
C ALA A 48 -13.54 22.48 4.92
N GLU A 49 -12.77 22.11 3.90
CA GLU A 49 -11.89 22.99 3.14
C GLU A 49 -12.59 23.66 1.94
N GLY A 50 -13.88 23.39 1.72
CA GLY A 50 -14.65 24.03 0.65
C GLY A 50 -14.17 23.71 -0.76
N TRP A 51 -13.77 22.45 -1.01
CA TRP A 51 -13.30 22.04 -2.34
C TRP A 51 -14.39 22.20 -3.40
N ARG A 52 -13.98 22.60 -4.60
CA ARG A 52 -14.87 22.84 -5.73
C ARG A 52 -14.66 21.79 -6.83
N PHE A 53 -15.74 21.43 -7.50
CA PHE A 53 -15.72 20.39 -8.54
C PHE A 53 -16.46 20.87 -9.78
N ASP A 54 -15.84 20.67 -10.95
CA ASP A 54 -16.48 20.90 -12.24
C ASP A 54 -15.99 19.91 -13.31
N ARG A 55 -16.57 20.00 -14.51
CA ARG A 55 -16.30 19.11 -15.64
C ARG A 55 -15.88 19.93 -16.86
N PRO A 56 -14.62 20.38 -16.94
CA PRO A 56 -14.17 21.31 -17.98
C PRO A 56 -14.13 20.70 -19.39
N VAL A 57 -14.09 19.37 -19.50
CA VAL A 57 -14.07 18.67 -20.80
C VAL A 57 -15.15 17.58 -20.82
N TRP A 58 -15.99 17.60 -21.85
CA TRP A 58 -16.94 16.55 -22.19
C TRP A 58 -16.97 16.37 -23.71
N ASP A 59 -16.14 15.48 -24.22
CA ASP A 59 -15.94 15.21 -25.65
C ASP A 59 -16.23 13.72 -25.90
N LEU A 60 -17.52 13.37 -25.79
CA LEU A 60 -18.03 12.01 -26.04
C LEU A 60 -19.02 12.03 -27.20
N ASP A 61 -18.86 11.08 -28.13
CA ASP A 61 -19.78 10.90 -29.25
C ASP A 61 -21.13 10.31 -28.80
N ALA A 62 -22.09 10.19 -29.71
CA ALA A 62 -23.41 9.64 -29.41
C ALA A 62 -23.40 8.17 -28.94
N ARG A 63 -22.30 7.44 -29.14
CA ARG A 63 -22.09 6.07 -28.66
C ARG A 63 -21.39 6.04 -27.30
N GLY A 64 -21.05 7.21 -26.75
CA GLY A 64 -20.35 7.36 -25.48
C GLY A 64 -18.87 7.05 -25.57
N VAL A 65 -18.25 7.23 -26.74
CA VAL A 65 -16.81 7.05 -26.98
C VAL A 65 -16.12 8.40 -27.00
N GLY A 66 -14.96 8.53 -26.34
CA GLY A 66 -14.16 9.76 -26.32
C GLY A 66 -13.53 10.04 -24.96
N ARG A 67 -13.48 11.32 -24.55
CA ARG A 67 -12.79 11.76 -23.33
C ARG A 67 -13.58 12.78 -22.50
N ALA A 68 -13.34 12.75 -21.19
CA ALA A 68 -13.87 13.73 -20.25
C ALA A 68 -12.81 14.10 -19.20
N VAL A 69 -12.93 15.30 -18.62
CA VAL A 69 -12.08 15.75 -17.51
C VAL A 69 -12.97 16.25 -16.39
N TYR A 70 -12.71 15.78 -15.18
CA TYR A 70 -13.31 16.24 -13.93
C TYR A 70 -12.25 16.91 -13.08
N ARG A 71 -12.45 18.16 -12.72
CA ARG A 71 -11.50 18.94 -11.94
C ARG A 71 -11.97 19.04 -10.50
N ALA A 72 -11.05 18.80 -9.57
CA ALA A 72 -11.18 19.01 -8.14
C ALA A 72 -10.20 20.11 -7.72
N THR A 73 -10.72 21.26 -7.29
CA THR A 73 -9.92 22.41 -6.84
C THR A 73 -10.02 22.53 -5.33
N GLY A 74 -8.93 22.20 -4.64
CA GLY A 74 -8.75 22.47 -3.22
C GLY A 74 -8.10 23.84 -2.96
N PRO A 75 -7.74 24.13 -1.70
CA PRO A 75 -7.15 25.42 -1.31
C PRO A 75 -5.83 25.73 -2.01
N ASP A 76 -4.92 24.75 -2.05
CA ASP A 76 -3.55 24.96 -2.54
C ASP A 76 -3.30 24.33 -3.92
N ARG A 77 -4.09 23.32 -4.29
CA ARG A 77 -3.84 22.48 -5.46
C ARG A 77 -5.11 22.10 -6.20
N THR A 78 -4.93 21.78 -7.48
CA THR A 78 -5.98 21.24 -8.34
C THR A 78 -5.56 19.85 -8.80
N TYR A 79 -6.52 18.93 -8.86
CA TYR A 79 -6.36 17.58 -9.38
C TYR A 79 -7.42 17.33 -10.45
N SER A 80 -7.08 16.59 -11.50
CA SER A 80 -8.01 16.33 -12.60
C SER A 80 -8.12 14.85 -12.92
N LEU A 81 -9.30 14.26 -12.79
CA LEU A 81 -9.55 12.93 -13.35
C LEU A 81 -9.75 13.06 -14.86
N VAL A 82 -8.87 12.44 -15.64
CA VAL A 82 -9.04 12.26 -17.08
C VAL A 82 -9.67 10.90 -17.31
N ALA A 83 -10.83 10.88 -17.98
CA ALA A 83 -11.58 9.68 -18.32
C ALA A 83 -11.54 9.45 -19.84
N PHE A 84 -11.26 8.22 -20.25
CA PHE A 84 -11.38 7.76 -21.63
C PHE A 84 -12.44 6.67 -21.69
N ALA A 85 -13.45 6.87 -22.53
CA ALA A 85 -14.54 5.93 -22.75
C ALA A 85 -14.35 5.24 -24.10
N HIS A 86 -14.50 3.92 -24.09
CA HIS A 86 -14.22 3.06 -25.24
C HIS A 86 -15.48 2.32 -25.69
N ASP A 87 -15.49 1.92 -26.95
CA ASP A 87 -16.48 0.95 -27.43
C ASP A 87 -15.94 -0.47 -27.16
N LEU A 88 -16.67 -1.22 -26.35
CA LEU A 88 -16.29 -2.58 -25.96
C LEU A 88 -17.49 -3.53 -26.11
N PRO A 89 -17.38 -4.56 -26.96
CA PRO A 89 -18.39 -5.61 -27.08
C PRO A 89 -18.69 -6.29 -25.75
N ASP A 90 -19.95 -6.68 -25.55
CA ASP A 90 -20.45 -7.25 -24.30
C ASP A 90 -19.69 -8.54 -23.88
N ASP A 91 -19.32 -9.37 -24.85
CA ASP A 91 -18.58 -10.62 -24.67
C ASP A 91 -17.10 -10.42 -24.29
N MET A 92 -16.57 -9.22 -24.45
CA MET A 92 -15.21 -8.85 -24.03
C MET A 92 -15.15 -8.27 -22.61
N ARG A 93 -16.29 -8.01 -21.96
CA ARG A 93 -16.32 -7.47 -20.59
C ARG A 93 -15.92 -8.53 -19.58
N SER A 94 -14.88 -8.23 -18.81
CA SER A 94 -14.41 -9.09 -17.73
C SER A 94 -14.07 -8.26 -16.50
N ASP A 95 -14.48 -8.76 -15.34
CA ASP A 95 -14.31 -8.06 -14.06
C ASP A 95 -12.94 -8.23 -13.45
N ARG A 96 -12.08 -8.89 -14.21
CA ARG A 96 -10.79 -9.33 -13.73
C ARG A 96 -9.72 -8.36 -14.17
N VAL A 97 -8.71 -8.29 -13.33
CA VAL A 97 -7.47 -7.57 -13.60
C VAL A 97 -6.75 -8.11 -14.85
N ILE A 98 -7.11 -9.32 -15.31
CA ILE A 98 -6.49 -10.02 -16.44
C ILE A 98 -7.07 -9.68 -17.81
N ALA A 99 -8.15 -8.91 -17.88
CA ALA A 99 -8.75 -8.47 -19.15
C ALA A 99 -7.74 -7.63 -19.96
N THR A 100 -7.98 -7.45 -21.25
CA THR A 100 -7.12 -6.63 -22.14
C THR A 100 -7.83 -5.40 -22.69
N ALA A 101 -9.11 -5.22 -22.37
CA ALA A 101 -9.92 -4.10 -22.79
C ALA A 101 -11.01 -3.78 -21.75
N TRP A 102 -11.41 -2.51 -21.67
CA TRP A 102 -12.38 -2.00 -20.70
C TRP A 102 -13.27 -0.93 -21.31
N ASP A 103 -14.50 -0.80 -20.80
CA ASP A 103 -15.42 0.25 -21.25
C ASP A 103 -14.91 1.67 -20.93
N ALA A 104 -14.12 1.81 -19.86
CA ALA A 104 -13.49 3.08 -19.51
C ALA A 104 -12.15 2.90 -18.79
N THR A 105 -11.25 3.85 -19.01
CA THR A 105 -9.95 3.95 -18.34
C THR A 105 -9.73 5.36 -17.83
N PHE A 106 -9.05 5.49 -16.70
CA PHE A 106 -8.92 6.77 -16.00
C PHE A 106 -7.49 6.99 -15.52
N THR A 107 -7.12 8.27 -15.41
CA THR A 107 -5.92 8.69 -14.69
C THR A 107 -6.21 9.93 -13.86
N LEU A 108 -5.67 10.00 -12.64
CA LEU A 108 -5.71 11.22 -11.84
C LEU A 108 -4.46 12.05 -12.13
N PHE A 109 -4.63 13.23 -12.70
CA PHE A 109 -3.59 14.15 -13.10
C PHE A 109 -3.36 15.23 -12.04
N ASP A 110 -2.10 15.57 -11.77
CA ASP A 110 -1.68 16.65 -10.88
C ASP A 110 -1.75 17.99 -11.60
N GLY A 111 -2.78 18.78 -11.29
CA GLY A 111 -3.10 20.04 -11.96
C GLY A 111 -4.14 19.90 -13.08
N MET A 112 -4.04 20.77 -14.08
CA MET A 112 -4.89 20.77 -15.27
C MET A 112 -4.14 20.23 -16.48
N PRO A 113 -4.64 19.18 -17.15
CA PRO A 113 -3.98 18.64 -18.33
C PRO A 113 -4.12 19.61 -19.52
N SER A 114 -3.03 19.80 -20.26
CA SER A 114 -3.07 20.46 -21.57
C SER A 114 -3.68 19.54 -22.64
N LEU A 115 -3.99 20.07 -23.83
CA LEU A 115 -4.42 19.22 -24.96
C LEU A 115 -3.35 18.17 -25.31
N ALA A 116 -2.07 18.56 -25.29
CA ALA A 116 -0.97 17.62 -25.52
C ALA A 116 -0.89 16.52 -24.45
N ASP A 117 -1.18 16.85 -23.19
CA ASP A 117 -1.31 15.83 -22.14
C ASP A 117 -2.48 14.89 -22.42
N LEU A 118 -3.64 15.41 -22.78
CA LEU A 118 -4.82 14.59 -23.09
C LEU A 118 -4.56 13.64 -24.25
N ASP A 119 -3.92 14.11 -25.33
CA ASP A 119 -3.61 13.29 -26.50
C ASP A 119 -2.58 12.20 -26.16
N ARG A 120 -1.53 12.55 -25.39
CA ARG A 120 -0.55 11.58 -24.86
C ARG A 120 -1.24 10.52 -23.98
N LEU A 121 -2.08 10.95 -23.05
CA LEU A 121 -2.76 10.07 -22.12
C LEU A 121 -3.75 9.15 -22.84
N GLN A 122 -4.48 9.66 -23.83
CA GLN A 122 -5.39 8.85 -24.65
C GLN A 122 -4.67 7.72 -25.39
N ALA A 123 -3.43 7.97 -25.84
CA ALA A 123 -2.61 6.97 -26.50
C ALA A 123 -1.99 5.92 -25.54
N ASN A 124 -1.91 6.19 -24.23
CA ASN A 124 -1.15 5.36 -23.28
C ASN A 124 -2.00 4.73 -22.17
N VAL A 125 -2.92 5.49 -21.57
CA VAL A 125 -3.74 5.02 -20.43
C VAL A 125 -4.54 3.75 -20.78
N PRO A 126 -5.13 3.59 -21.98
CA PRO A 126 -5.82 2.36 -22.35
C PRO A 126 -4.90 1.12 -22.49
N LEU A 127 -3.60 1.32 -22.77
CA LEU A 127 -2.63 0.23 -23.00
C LEU A 127 -2.09 -0.39 -21.70
N GLN A 128 -2.22 0.30 -20.57
CA GLN A 128 -1.89 -0.19 -19.23
C GLN A 128 -0.47 -0.73 -19.09
N GLU A 129 -0.27 -2.04 -18.92
CA GLU A 129 1.06 -2.65 -18.81
C GLU A 129 1.95 -2.33 -20.02
N ALA A 130 1.36 -2.18 -21.21
CA ALA A 130 2.07 -1.78 -22.43
C ALA A 130 2.14 -0.25 -22.61
N GLY A 131 1.37 0.50 -21.84
CA GLY A 131 1.37 1.96 -21.83
C GLY A 131 2.26 2.53 -20.74
N ARG A 132 2.60 3.81 -20.85
CA ARG A 132 3.34 4.53 -19.80
C ARG A 132 2.66 5.86 -19.49
N ILE A 133 2.55 6.15 -18.20
CA ILE A 133 2.22 7.48 -17.69
C ILE A 133 3.49 8.10 -17.09
N SER A 134 3.36 9.29 -16.51
CA SER A 134 4.46 10.09 -16.00
C SER A 134 4.25 10.48 -14.53
N GLY A 135 5.27 11.09 -13.93
CA GLY A 135 5.20 11.64 -12.56
C GLY A 135 4.16 12.76 -12.36
N ARG A 136 3.41 13.16 -13.40
CA ARG A 136 2.24 14.05 -13.29
C ARG A 136 0.93 13.29 -13.07
N GLU A 137 0.92 11.99 -13.27
CA GLU A 137 -0.25 11.14 -13.06
C GLU A 137 -0.10 10.40 -11.71
N LEU A 138 -1.05 10.62 -10.79
CA LEU A 138 -1.02 10.09 -9.43
C LEU A 138 -1.64 8.69 -9.32
N SER A 139 -2.60 8.37 -10.19
CA SER A 139 -3.18 7.04 -10.25
C SER A 139 -3.65 6.69 -11.66
N LEU A 140 -3.69 5.40 -11.97
CA LEU A 140 -4.30 4.83 -13.18
C LEU A 140 -5.35 3.80 -12.76
N SER A 141 -6.54 3.87 -13.33
CA SER A 141 -7.60 2.90 -13.08
C SER A 141 -8.37 2.54 -14.33
N ARG A 142 -9.17 1.47 -14.22
CA ARG A 142 -9.97 0.94 -15.33
C ARG A 142 -11.28 0.37 -14.79
N ALA A 143 -12.34 0.51 -15.57
CA ALA A 143 -13.67 0.08 -15.16
C ALA A 143 -14.48 -0.48 -16.32
N ASN A 144 -15.36 -1.44 -15.97
CA ASN A 144 -16.34 -1.99 -16.88
C ASN A 144 -17.75 -1.62 -16.45
N ARG A 145 -18.64 -1.51 -17.43
CA ARG A 145 -20.08 -1.32 -17.24
C ARG A 145 -20.66 -2.55 -16.56
N SER A 146 -21.65 -2.33 -15.71
CA SER A 146 -22.44 -3.41 -15.11
C SER A 146 -23.27 -4.09 -16.19
N VAL A 147 -22.95 -5.35 -16.52
CA VAL A 147 -23.71 -6.15 -17.48
C VAL A 147 -25.17 -6.34 -17.05
N ARG A 148 -25.45 -6.29 -15.74
CA ARG A 148 -26.79 -6.49 -15.18
C ARG A 148 -27.65 -5.23 -15.18
N LEU A 149 -27.03 -4.06 -14.98
CA LEU A 149 -27.78 -2.83 -14.68
C LEU A 149 -27.70 -1.78 -15.78
N TRP A 150 -26.62 -1.77 -16.58
CA TRP A 150 -26.33 -0.66 -17.50
C TRP A 150 -27.44 -0.43 -18.54
N SER A 151 -27.81 -1.48 -19.27
CA SER A 151 -28.79 -1.40 -20.35
C SER A 151 -30.19 -1.04 -19.84
N HIS A 152 -30.57 -1.57 -18.67
CA HIS A 152 -31.83 -1.23 -18.00
C HIS A 152 -31.90 0.27 -17.68
N VAL A 153 -30.87 0.81 -17.05
CA VAL A 153 -30.86 2.22 -16.66
C VAL A 153 -30.85 3.13 -17.88
N VAL A 154 -30.02 2.86 -18.90
CA VAL A 154 -30.03 3.65 -20.14
C VAL A 154 -31.40 3.61 -20.81
N ALA A 155 -32.05 2.45 -20.88
CA ALA A 155 -33.36 2.31 -21.49
C ALA A 155 -34.46 3.06 -20.72
N ALA A 156 -34.54 2.87 -19.39
CA ALA A 156 -35.53 3.53 -18.56
C ALA A 156 -35.43 5.06 -18.67
N LEU A 157 -34.21 5.60 -18.55
CA LEU A 157 -33.98 7.04 -18.65
C LEU A 157 -34.29 7.58 -20.05
N ALA A 158 -33.93 6.86 -21.11
CA ALA A 158 -34.22 7.25 -22.50
C ALA A 158 -35.74 7.33 -22.77
N GLU A 159 -36.52 6.48 -22.11
CA GLU A 159 -37.98 6.47 -22.19
C GLU A 159 -38.66 7.47 -21.24
N GLY A 160 -37.89 8.31 -20.54
CA GLY A 160 -38.40 9.32 -19.63
C GLY A 160 -38.83 8.79 -18.26
N ARG A 161 -38.37 7.59 -17.87
CA ARG A 161 -38.72 6.92 -16.61
C ARG A 161 -37.49 6.71 -15.73
N GLN A 162 -37.70 6.52 -14.43
CA GLN A 162 -36.64 6.06 -13.53
C GLN A 162 -36.48 4.54 -13.62
N PRO A 163 -35.25 4.00 -13.42
CA PRO A 163 -35.03 2.55 -13.35
C PRO A 163 -35.66 1.92 -12.11
N ASP A 164 -35.89 0.60 -12.16
CA ASP A 164 -36.47 -0.16 -11.04
C ASP A 164 -35.56 -0.09 -9.79
N PRO A 165 -36.03 0.48 -8.66
CA PRO A 165 -35.28 0.54 -7.42
C PRO A 165 -34.81 -0.83 -6.89
N ALA A 166 -35.55 -1.91 -7.15
CA ALA A 166 -35.18 -3.25 -6.69
C ALA A 166 -33.93 -3.77 -7.43
N GLU A 167 -33.82 -3.51 -8.73
CA GLU A 167 -32.64 -3.85 -9.53
C GLU A 167 -31.43 -3.00 -9.13
N ILE A 168 -31.65 -1.69 -8.91
CA ILE A 168 -30.62 -0.79 -8.39
C ILE A 168 -30.07 -1.33 -7.06
N ALA A 169 -30.95 -1.70 -6.13
CA ALA A 169 -30.55 -2.20 -4.81
C ALA A 169 -29.86 -3.57 -4.87
N ALA A 170 -30.20 -4.42 -5.84
CA ALA A 170 -29.59 -5.74 -6.00
C ALA A 170 -28.14 -5.68 -6.51
N VAL A 171 -27.80 -4.67 -7.33
CA VAL A 171 -26.45 -4.53 -7.93
C VAL A 171 -25.62 -3.45 -7.24
N GLY A 172 -26.21 -2.28 -6.97
CA GLY A 172 -25.58 -1.20 -6.20
C GLY A 172 -24.50 -0.39 -6.93
N TYR A 173 -24.20 -0.67 -8.21
CA TYR A 173 -23.25 0.10 -9.02
C TYR A 173 -23.55 -0.01 -10.52
N LEU A 174 -23.14 1.02 -11.28
CA LEU A 174 -23.25 1.07 -12.75
C LEU A 174 -21.92 0.78 -13.45
N MET A 175 -20.79 1.11 -12.82
CA MET A 175 -19.46 0.68 -13.23
C MET A 175 -18.73 0.03 -12.06
N ARG A 176 -17.84 -0.91 -12.40
CA ARG A 176 -16.94 -1.54 -11.45
C ARG A 176 -15.50 -1.31 -11.88
N THR A 177 -14.67 -0.86 -10.95
CA THR A 177 -13.23 -0.79 -11.15
C THR A 177 -12.60 -2.17 -10.95
N THR A 178 -11.65 -2.54 -11.80
CA THR A 178 -10.88 -3.78 -11.62
C THR A 178 -9.59 -3.53 -10.84
N ALA A 179 -9.00 -2.34 -10.98
CA ALA A 179 -7.86 -1.91 -10.20
C ALA A 179 -7.72 -0.38 -10.21
N VAL A 180 -7.10 0.14 -9.15
CA VAL A 180 -6.62 1.51 -9.04
C VAL A 180 -5.15 1.42 -8.62
N TYR A 181 -4.26 1.79 -9.53
CA TYR A 181 -2.82 1.74 -9.34
C TYR A 181 -2.29 3.14 -9.05
N GLY A 182 -1.30 3.24 -8.17
CA GLY A 182 -0.60 4.47 -7.83
C GLY A 182 0.82 4.15 -7.40
N ALA A 183 1.46 5.07 -6.67
CA ALA A 183 2.78 4.89 -6.07
C ALA A 183 3.83 4.36 -7.06
N GLY A 184 4.05 5.09 -8.16
CA GLY A 184 5.11 4.77 -9.13
C GLY A 184 4.72 3.79 -10.24
N LYS A 185 3.68 2.97 -10.05
CA LYS A 185 3.34 1.93 -11.04
C LYS A 185 2.99 2.55 -12.40
N PHE A 186 3.50 1.95 -13.48
CA PHE A 186 3.35 2.44 -14.87
C PHE A 186 4.04 3.79 -15.15
N GLY A 187 4.93 4.23 -14.26
CA GLY A 187 5.58 5.54 -14.34
C GLY A 187 4.80 6.65 -13.65
N ALA A 188 3.74 6.32 -12.89
CA ALA A 188 3.01 7.27 -12.05
C ALA A 188 3.94 7.99 -11.06
N ALA A 189 3.44 9.06 -10.44
CA ALA A 189 4.15 9.71 -9.34
C ALA A 189 4.49 8.70 -8.21
N ASP A 190 5.72 8.75 -7.72
CA ASP A 190 6.12 7.95 -6.56
C ASP A 190 5.50 8.58 -5.30
N TRP A 191 5.26 7.77 -4.25
CA TRP A 191 4.68 8.30 -3.01
C TRP A 191 5.53 9.41 -2.39
N SER A 192 6.85 9.33 -2.50
CA SER A 192 7.78 10.36 -2.01
C SER A 192 7.56 11.74 -2.64
N ASP A 193 7.01 11.80 -3.85
CA ASP A 193 6.77 13.05 -4.58
C ASP A 193 5.52 13.78 -4.07
N ILE A 194 4.65 13.05 -3.34
CA ILE A 194 3.37 13.57 -2.83
C ILE A 194 3.25 13.49 -1.30
N ALA A 195 4.16 12.78 -0.62
CA ALA A 195 4.11 12.55 0.83
C ALA A 195 4.06 13.85 1.66
N GLY A 196 4.68 14.93 1.18
CA GLY A 196 4.68 16.23 1.86
C GLY A 196 3.40 17.06 1.69
N ARG A 197 2.40 16.57 0.96
CA ARG A 197 1.15 17.29 0.69
C ARG A 197 0.13 17.01 1.80
N PRO A 198 -0.30 18.01 2.60
CA PRO A 198 -1.21 17.78 3.72
C PRO A 198 -2.49 17.06 3.32
N GLU A 199 -3.03 17.30 2.13
CA GLU A 199 -4.26 16.69 1.60
C GLU A 199 -4.09 15.26 1.10
N LEU A 200 -2.87 14.82 0.83
CA LEU A 200 -2.54 13.45 0.43
C LEU A 200 -1.73 12.67 1.49
N SER A 201 -1.52 13.25 2.67
CA SER A 201 -0.73 12.64 3.75
C SER A 201 -1.41 11.40 4.34
N VAL A 202 -2.74 11.39 4.43
CA VAL A 202 -3.49 10.20 4.84
C VAL A 202 -3.32 9.13 3.74
N PRO A 203 -3.19 7.83 4.09
CA PRO A 203 -3.04 6.80 3.08
C PRO A 203 -4.18 6.78 2.04
N PHE A 204 -3.81 6.50 0.78
CA PHE A 204 -4.73 6.27 -0.34
C PHE A 204 -5.64 7.45 -0.76
N GLN A 205 -5.37 8.70 -0.37
CA GLN A 205 -6.24 9.82 -0.71
C GLN A 205 -6.35 10.07 -2.22
N ALA A 206 -5.25 9.95 -2.97
CA ALA A 206 -5.25 10.12 -4.42
C ALA A 206 -6.12 9.05 -5.11
N GLU A 207 -5.99 7.78 -4.69
CA GLU A 207 -6.79 6.67 -5.21
C GLU A 207 -8.27 6.82 -4.84
N MET A 208 -8.59 7.26 -3.62
CA MET A 208 -9.97 7.52 -3.21
C MET A 208 -10.60 8.67 -4.01
N LEU A 209 -9.87 9.76 -4.27
CA LEU A 209 -10.34 10.86 -5.10
C LEU A 209 -10.59 10.39 -6.53
N SER A 210 -9.68 9.58 -7.08
CA SER A 210 -9.81 8.96 -8.40
C SER A 210 -11.12 8.16 -8.52
N VAL A 211 -11.40 7.26 -7.58
CA VAL A 211 -12.62 6.44 -7.57
C VAL A 211 -13.88 7.28 -7.39
N TRP A 212 -13.84 8.32 -6.54
CA TRP A 212 -15.00 9.17 -6.31
C TRP A 212 -15.36 10.01 -7.54
N LEU A 213 -14.37 10.52 -8.27
CA LEU A 213 -14.58 11.19 -9.56
C LEU A 213 -15.03 10.20 -10.65
N THR A 214 -14.55 8.95 -10.66
CA THR A 214 -15.04 7.89 -11.54
C THR A 214 -16.54 7.61 -11.28
N ARG A 215 -17.00 7.71 -10.04
CA ARG A 215 -18.43 7.60 -9.70
C ARG A 215 -19.25 8.68 -10.38
N GLN A 216 -18.76 9.92 -10.43
CA GLN A 216 -19.42 11.01 -11.16
C GLN A 216 -19.51 10.70 -12.65
N PHE A 217 -18.38 10.32 -13.26
CA PHE A 217 -18.32 9.94 -14.66
C PHE A 217 -19.36 8.87 -15.03
N THR A 218 -19.49 7.86 -14.17
CA THR A 218 -20.41 6.74 -14.37
C THR A 218 -21.87 7.20 -14.55
N VAL A 219 -22.33 8.17 -13.77
CA VAL A 219 -23.69 8.71 -13.89
C VAL A 219 -23.82 9.55 -15.14
N ASP A 220 -22.85 10.44 -15.39
CA ASP A 220 -22.87 11.35 -16.52
C ASP A 220 -22.91 10.63 -17.86
N ILE A 221 -22.14 9.55 -18.03
CA ILE A 221 -22.11 8.80 -19.29
C ILE A 221 -23.41 8.00 -19.51
N VAL A 222 -24.04 7.48 -18.44
CA VAL A 222 -25.33 6.79 -18.56
C VAL A 222 -26.44 7.76 -18.97
N GLU A 223 -26.45 8.95 -18.39
CA GLU A 223 -27.39 10.01 -18.78
C GLU A 223 -27.13 10.51 -20.21
N HIS A 224 -25.87 10.60 -20.63
CA HIS A 224 -25.49 10.96 -22.00
C HIS A 224 -25.98 9.92 -23.01
N LEU A 225 -25.77 8.64 -22.75
CA LEU A 225 -26.29 7.55 -23.60
C LEU A 225 -27.81 7.53 -23.63
N ALA A 226 -28.47 7.75 -22.49
CA ALA A 226 -29.92 7.86 -22.43
C ALA A 226 -30.43 9.05 -23.25
N ARG A 227 -29.76 10.21 -23.19
CA ARG A 227 -30.08 11.40 -23.99
C ARG A 227 -29.86 11.16 -25.49
N ALA A 228 -28.76 10.52 -25.87
CA ALA A 228 -28.47 10.15 -27.25
C ALA A 228 -29.53 9.19 -27.82
N LYS A 229 -30.05 8.27 -27.01
CA LYS A 229 -31.09 7.31 -27.39
C LYS A 229 -32.51 7.89 -27.38
N GLY A 230 -32.88 8.62 -26.33
CA GLY A 230 -34.24 9.11 -26.05
C GLY A 230 -34.53 10.54 -26.48
N GLY A 231 -33.52 11.27 -26.98
CA GLY A 231 -33.66 12.67 -27.38
C GLY A 231 -34.19 13.56 -26.24
N GLN A 232 -35.12 14.47 -26.54
CA GLN A 232 -35.67 15.38 -25.53
C GLN A 232 -36.48 14.66 -24.43
N GLY A 233 -37.03 13.48 -24.70
CA GLY A 233 -37.80 12.69 -23.72
C GLY A 233 -36.94 12.05 -22.63
N ALA A 234 -35.62 11.99 -22.81
CA ALA A 234 -34.74 11.39 -21.81
C ALA A 234 -34.69 12.21 -20.50
N VAL A 235 -34.75 11.51 -19.37
CA VAL A 235 -34.66 12.08 -18.02
C VAL A 235 -33.31 11.78 -17.36
N ARG A 236 -32.97 12.55 -16.34
CA ARG A 236 -31.80 12.32 -15.47
C ARG A 236 -32.14 11.33 -14.36
N LEU A 237 -31.14 10.71 -13.76
CA LEU A 237 -31.34 9.89 -12.57
C LEU A 237 -31.86 10.75 -11.42
N SER A 238 -32.84 10.22 -10.67
CA SER A 238 -33.27 10.85 -9.43
C SER A 238 -32.13 10.86 -8.42
N ARG A 239 -32.15 11.86 -7.52
CA ARG A 239 -31.13 12.02 -6.49
C ARG A 239 -31.03 10.77 -5.61
N GLU A 240 -32.17 10.21 -5.22
CA GLU A 240 -32.26 9.05 -4.35
C GLU A 240 -31.61 7.81 -4.97
N ILE A 241 -31.91 7.54 -6.25
CA ILE A 241 -31.29 6.42 -6.98
C ILE A 241 -29.79 6.66 -7.14
N ARG A 242 -29.41 7.88 -7.54
CA ARG A 242 -28.01 8.26 -7.74
C ARG A 242 -27.19 8.05 -6.46
N GLU A 243 -27.65 8.56 -5.32
CA GLU A 243 -26.98 8.41 -4.02
C GLU A 243 -26.86 6.94 -3.57
N SER A 244 -27.81 6.09 -3.97
CA SER A 244 -27.78 4.65 -3.67
C SER A 244 -26.74 3.85 -4.47
N LEU A 245 -26.16 4.42 -5.53
CA LEU A 245 -25.15 3.79 -6.36
C LEU A 245 -23.75 4.10 -5.83
N GLY A 246 -22.90 3.08 -5.71
CA GLY A 246 -21.47 3.22 -5.50
C GLY A 246 -20.65 2.93 -6.76
N VAL A 247 -19.36 2.72 -6.56
CA VAL A 247 -18.46 2.12 -7.55
C VAL A 247 -18.15 0.71 -7.09
N GLY A 248 -18.50 -0.27 -7.92
CA GLY A 248 -18.18 -1.67 -7.62
C GLY A 248 -16.68 -1.90 -7.65
N ASN A 249 -16.20 -2.83 -6.85
CA ASN A 249 -14.84 -3.35 -6.96
C ASN A 249 -14.80 -4.85 -6.63
N SER A 250 -13.86 -5.55 -7.24
CA SER A 250 -13.62 -6.98 -7.03
C SER A 250 -12.17 -7.15 -6.59
N THR A 251 -11.97 -7.49 -5.32
CA THR A 251 -10.64 -7.60 -4.70
C THR A 251 -10.26 -9.07 -4.53
N GLY A 252 -9.22 -9.50 -5.26
CA GLY A 252 -8.59 -10.82 -5.08
C GLY A 252 -7.38 -10.78 -4.14
N LEU A 253 -6.64 -11.89 -4.07
CA LEU A 253 -5.48 -12.09 -3.19
C LEU A 253 -4.38 -11.01 -3.26
N GLY A 254 -4.31 -10.22 -4.34
CA GLY A 254 -3.29 -9.19 -4.51
C GLY A 254 -3.21 -8.16 -3.36
N MET A 255 -4.31 -7.93 -2.64
CA MET A 255 -4.33 -6.98 -1.51
C MET A 255 -3.89 -7.59 -0.17
N ALA A 256 -3.95 -8.92 0.00
CA ALA A 256 -3.62 -9.56 1.28
C ALA A 256 -2.12 -9.43 1.64
N PRO A 257 -1.16 -9.69 0.73
CA PRO A 257 0.26 -9.48 1.00
C PRO A 257 0.64 -8.05 1.38
N TYR A 258 -0.15 -7.06 0.98
CA TYR A 258 0.16 -5.66 1.26
C TYR A 258 0.23 -5.41 2.77
N LEU A 259 -0.75 -5.88 3.56
CA LEU A 259 -0.74 -5.68 5.01
C LEU A 259 0.48 -6.33 5.68
N VAL A 260 0.96 -7.45 5.14
CA VAL A 260 2.13 -8.16 5.66
C VAL A 260 3.44 -7.45 5.28
N ARG A 261 3.53 -6.93 4.05
CA ARG A 261 4.73 -6.25 3.54
C ARG A 261 4.97 -4.86 4.13
N HIS A 262 3.93 -4.22 4.66
CA HIS A 262 3.97 -2.87 5.20
C HIS A 262 3.68 -2.86 6.71
N PRO A 263 4.56 -3.45 7.55
CA PRO A 263 4.33 -3.66 8.97
C PRO A 263 4.15 -2.36 9.77
N VAL A 264 4.90 -1.30 9.42
CA VAL A 264 4.79 0.00 10.12
C VAL A 264 3.47 0.67 9.72
N LEU A 265 3.11 0.60 8.45
CA LEU A 265 1.84 1.14 7.97
C LEU A 265 0.64 0.42 8.61
N LEU A 266 0.65 -0.91 8.64
CA LEU A 266 -0.37 -1.72 9.34
C LEU A 266 -0.45 -1.34 10.83
N ASN A 267 0.71 -1.21 11.49
CA ASN A 267 0.74 -0.77 12.87
C ASN A 267 0.04 0.58 13.04
N ASN A 268 0.38 1.56 12.21
CA ASN A 268 -0.13 2.92 12.36
C ASN A 268 -1.65 2.99 12.14
N TRP A 269 -2.18 2.18 11.22
CA TRP A 269 -3.61 2.05 10.99
C TRP A 269 -4.34 1.49 12.20
N ILE A 270 -3.86 0.37 12.73
CA ILE A 270 -4.47 -0.28 13.88
C ILE A 270 -4.28 0.58 15.14
N ALA A 271 -3.09 1.15 15.35
CA ALA A 271 -2.79 2.02 16.49
C ALA A 271 -3.69 3.26 16.51
N ALA A 272 -3.93 3.92 15.36
CA ALA A 272 -4.86 5.05 15.27
C ALA A 272 -6.28 4.64 15.68
N ARG A 273 -6.76 3.51 15.17
CA ARG A 273 -8.08 2.96 15.50
C ARG A 273 -8.22 2.58 16.98
N GLU A 274 -7.24 1.88 17.53
CA GLU A 274 -7.28 1.44 18.93
C GLU A 274 -7.07 2.62 19.91
N THR A 275 -6.29 3.62 19.51
CA THR A 275 -6.18 4.89 20.26
C THR A 275 -7.50 5.64 20.24
N ALA A 276 -8.20 5.70 19.11
CA ALA A 276 -9.52 6.33 19.02
C ALA A 276 -10.52 5.66 19.97
N LEU A 277 -10.59 4.32 19.96
CA LEU A 277 -11.45 3.57 20.88
C LEU A 277 -11.07 3.83 22.35
N ALA A 278 -9.77 3.81 22.68
CA ALA A 278 -9.28 4.08 24.03
C ALA A 278 -9.65 5.49 24.53
N ARG A 279 -9.53 6.51 23.67
CA ARG A 279 -9.93 7.89 23.98
C ARG A 279 -11.42 7.98 24.27
N VAL A 280 -12.28 7.40 23.42
CA VAL A 280 -13.74 7.39 23.61
C VAL A 280 -14.14 6.67 24.89
N ARG A 281 -13.57 5.49 25.16
CA ARG A 281 -13.81 4.75 26.41
C ARG A 281 -13.32 5.48 27.67
N SER A 282 -12.39 6.41 27.53
CA SER A 282 -11.87 7.18 28.66
C SER A 282 -12.76 8.35 29.07
N LEU A 283 -13.80 8.68 28.29
CA LEU A 283 -14.73 9.76 28.62
C LEU A 283 -15.56 9.41 29.86
N SER A 284 -15.59 10.32 30.83
CA SER A 284 -16.36 10.20 32.06
C SER A 284 -17.86 10.49 31.88
N THR A 285 -18.24 11.06 30.74
CA THR A 285 -19.63 11.40 30.43
C THR A 285 -20.01 11.02 29.00
N ALA A 286 -21.30 10.75 28.80
CA ALA A 286 -21.92 10.62 27.49
C ALA A 286 -22.93 11.76 27.35
N THR A 287 -22.54 12.81 26.61
CA THR A 287 -23.40 13.99 26.42
C THR A 287 -24.61 13.60 25.56
N GLU A 288 -25.74 14.27 25.80
CA GLU A 288 -26.97 14.02 25.05
C GLU A 288 -26.79 14.12 23.52
N PRO A 289 -26.09 15.12 22.95
CA PRO A 289 -25.79 15.15 21.52
C PRO A 289 -25.00 13.94 21.03
N ALA A 290 -23.97 13.51 21.80
CA ALA A 290 -23.17 12.36 21.42
C ALA A 290 -23.97 11.04 21.47
N VAL A 291 -24.90 10.91 22.42
CA VAL A 291 -25.81 9.77 22.51
C VAL A 291 -26.77 9.73 21.32
N GLU A 292 -27.34 10.87 20.92
CA GLU A 292 -28.25 10.93 19.78
C GLU A 292 -27.51 10.64 18.46
N GLU A 293 -26.32 11.20 18.25
CA GLU A 293 -25.47 10.86 17.11
C GLU A 293 -25.08 9.37 17.09
N PHE A 294 -24.79 8.79 18.26
CA PHE A 294 -24.51 7.35 18.38
C PHE A 294 -25.72 6.50 17.98
N LYS A 295 -26.93 6.85 18.45
CA LYS A 295 -28.16 6.16 18.07
C LYS A 295 -28.46 6.28 16.58
N ALA A 296 -28.20 7.44 15.98
CA ALA A 296 -28.33 7.64 14.54
C ALA A 296 -27.35 6.76 13.74
N ALA A 297 -26.09 6.68 14.18
CA ALA A 297 -25.09 5.79 13.59
C ALA A 297 -25.47 4.31 13.73
N TRP A 298 -26.00 3.90 14.89
CA TRP A 298 -26.53 2.55 15.09
C TRP A 298 -27.72 2.24 14.16
N ALA A 299 -28.68 3.15 14.02
CA ALA A 299 -29.81 2.99 13.12
C ALA A 299 -29.36 2.87 11.65
N ALA A 300 -28.35 3.66 11.24
CA ALA A 300 -27.74 3.53 9.92
C ALA A 300 -27.05 2.17 9.72
N ALA A 301 -26.36 1.66 10.74
CA ALA A 301 -25.75 0.32 10.70
C ALA A 301 -26.79 -0.80 10.58
N VAL A 302 -27.92 -0.70 11.29
CA VAL A 302 -29.06 -1.63 11.16
C VAL A 302 -29.65 -1.60 9.75
N ALA A 303 -29.91 -0.42 9.21
CA ALA A 303 -30.43 -0.26 7.85
C ALA A 303 -29.46 -0.84 6.81
N ASN A 304 -28.15 -0.62 7.00
CA ASN A 304 -27.11 -1.19 6.14
C ASN A 304 -27.10 -2.72 6.20
N ALA A 305 -27.08 -3.32 7.39
CA ALA A 305 -27.08 -4.77 7.58
C ALA A 305 -28.37 -5.44 7.05
N GLY A 306 -29.50 -4.72 7.05
CA GLY A 306 -30.76 -5.18 6.45
C GLY A 306 -30.70 -5.26 4.93
N ARG A 307 -29.99 -4.33 4.27
CA ARG A 307 -29.82 -4.32 2.80
C ARG A 307 -28.75 -5.28 2.31
N TRP A 308 -27.75 -5.59 3.14
CA TRP A 308 -26.62 -6.42 2.75
C TRP A 308 -27.03 -7.88 2.53
N ARG A 309 -26.85 -8.37 1.32
CA ARG A 309 -27.11 -9.77 0.92
C ARG A 309 -25.83 -10.42 0.43
N SER A 310 -25.67 -11.71 0.71
CA SER A 310 -24.61 -12.55 0.16
C SER A 310 -25.12 -13.97 0.03
N GLN A 311 -24.63 -14.68 -0.98
CA GLN A 311 -24.90 -16.11 -1.19
C GLN A 311 -23.81 -17.01 -0.58
N HIS A 312 -22.70 -16.43 -0.11
CA HIS A 312 -21.58 -17.21 0.41
C HIS A 312 -21.85 -17.70 1.84
N PRO A 313 -21.74 -19.02 2.15
CA PRO A 313 -22.13 -19.58 3.44
C PRO A 313 -21.50 -18.88 4.66
N ILE A 314 -20.18 -18.60 4.60
CA ILE A 314 -19.47 -17.90 5.69
C ILE A 314 -20.05 -16.50 5.91
N GLN A 315 -20.35 -15.76 4.85
CA GLN A 315 -20.87 -14.39 4.96
C GLN A 315 -22.32 -14.38 5.40
N THR A 316 -23.13 -15.34 4.96
CA THR A 316 -24.51 -15.50 5.45
C THR A 316 -24.53 -15.70 6.96
N GLY A 317 -23.63 -16.52 7.51
CA GLY A 317 -23.45 -16.69 8.96
C GLY A 317 -23.06 -15.38 9.66
N ARG A 318 -22.01 -14.70 9.17
CA ARG A 318 -21.57 -13.40 9.73
C ARG A 318 -22.67 -12.34 9.69
N LEU A 319 -23.50 -12.29 8.63
CA LEU A 319 -24.64 -11.37 8.55
C LEU A 319 -25.75 -11.69 9.54
N ALA A 320 -26.02 -12.98 9.80
CA ALA A 320 -26.96 -13.37 10.84
C ALA A 320 -26.46 -12.95 12.22
N ASP A 321 -25.17 -13.15 12.49
CA ASP A 321 -24.51 -12.68 13.71
C ASP A 321 -24.61 -11.16 13.86
N LEU A 322 -24.23 -10.41 12.84
CA LEU A 322 -24.29 -8.94 12.82
C LEU A 322 -25.70 -8.42 13.13
N ARG A 323 -26.74 -8.97 12.48
CA ARG A 323 -28.13 -8.52 12.67
C ARG A 323 -28.62 -8.78 14.08
N ARG A 324 -28.33 -9.98 14.62
CA ARG A 324 -28.65 -10.34 16.00
C ARG A 324 -27.94 -9.40 16.98
N ASP A 325 -26.67 -9.15 16.75
CA ASP A 325 -25.84 -8.34 17.64
C ASP A 325 -26.25 -6.87 17.60
N LEU A 326 -26.61 -6.32 16.42
CA LEU A 326 -27.18 -4.98 16.29
C LEU A 326 -28.54 -4.84 17.00
N ALA A 327 -29.38 -5.89 16.98
CA ALA A 327 -30.61 -5.90 17.76
C ALA A 327 -30.33 -5.86 19.28
N ARG A 328 -29.36 -6.65 19.76
CA ARG A 328 -28.92 -6.61 21.17
C ARG A 328 -28.36 -5.25 21.57
N ILE A 329 -27.62 -4.59 20.68
CA ILE A 329 -27.17 -3.20 20.91
C ILE A 329 -28.41 -2.32 21.09
N GLY A 330 -29.40 -2.41 20.20
CA GLY A 330 -30.66 -1.67 20.32
C GLY A 330 -31.35 -1.84 21.68
N ASP A 331 -31.46 -3.08 22.16
CA ASP A 331 -32.02 -3.37 23.48
C ASP A 331 -31.21 -2.70 24.60
N ARG A 332 -29.88 -2.70 24.49
CA ARG A 332 -28.99 -2.04 25.46
C ARG A 332 -29.11 -0.52 25.45
N LEU A 333 -29.44 0.09 24.30
CA LEU A 333 -29.59 1.54 24.18
C LEU A 333 -30.84 2.08 24.84
N ALA A 334 -31.84 1.25 25.14
CA ALA A 334 -33.03 1.66 25.89
C ALA A 334 -32.70 2.20 27.30
N THR A 335 -31.57 1.77 27.88
CA THR A 335 -31.12 2.19 29.22
C THR A 335 -29.78 2.94 29.19
N PHE A 336 -29.29 3.36 28.02
CA PHE A 336 -28.02 4.09 27.87
C PHE A 336 -28.26 5.61 27.95
N PRO A 337 -27.38 6.43 28.58
CA PRO A 337 -26.02 6.12 29.05
C PRO A 337 -25.91 5.43 30.42
N GLY A 338 -27.00 5.39 31.20
CA GLY A 338 -26.98 4.90 32.59
C GLY A 338 -26.09 5.73 33.52
N ASP A 339 -25.85 5.24 34.74
CA ASP A 339 -25.12 5.96 35.80
C ASP A 339 -23.64 5.53 35.95
N ALA A 340 -23.11 4.80 34.97
CA ALA A 340 -21.73 4.31 35.05
C ALA A 340 -20.72 5.49 34.94
N PRO A 341 -19.62 5.51 35.73
CA PRO A 341 -18.63 6.59 35.67
C PRO A 341 -17.94 6.79 34.32
N ARG A 342 -17.97 5.78 33.45
CA ARG A 342 -17.51 5.83 32.05
C ARG A 342 -18.53 5.11 31.17
N PRO A 343 -19.60 5.80 30.73
CA PRO A 343 -20.71 5.16 30.05
C PRO A 343 -20.29 4.39 28.78
N TRP A 344 -19.40 4.97 27.98
CA TRP A 344 -18.90 4.35 26.74
C TRP A 344 -18.05 3.11 26.99
N ASP A 345 -17.23 3.10 28.05
CA ASP A 345 -16.46 1.93 28.45
C ASP A 345 -17.35 0.83 29.04
N ALA A 346 -18.37 1.20 29.81
CA ALA A 346 -19.37 0.26 30.31
C ALA A 346 -20.14 -0.40 29.16
N LEU A 347 -20.50 0.37 28.12
CA LEU A 347 -21.12 -0.16 26.91
C LEU A 347 -20.17 -1.07 26.13
N TRP A 348 -18.91 -0.68 25.96
CA TRP A 348 -17.89 -1.51 25.30
C TRP A 348 -17.67 -2.84 26.01
N ARG A 349 -17.43 -2.82 27.33
CA ARG A 349 -17.22 -4.04 28.14
C ARG A 349 -18.42 -4.99 28.12
N TRP A 350 -19.64 -4.44 28.12
CA TRP A 350 -20.83 -5.24 27.88
C TRP A 350 -20.78 -5.89 26.49
N GLY A 351 -20.43 -5.14 25.46
CA GLY A 351 -20.30 -5.64 24.09
C GLY A 351 -19.28 -6.78 23.96
N GLU A 352 -18.14 -6.71 24.67
CA GLU A 352 -17.12 -7.76 24.69
C GLU A 352 -17.66 -9.11 25.17
N GLY A 353 -18.58 -9.12 26.13
CA GLY A 353 -19.21 -10.34 26.65
C GLY A 353 -20.51 -10.75 25.95
N ALA A 354 -21.21 -9.81 25.31
CA ALA A 354 -22.57 -10.03 24.80
C ALA A 354 -22.67 -10.19 23.28
N LEU A 355 -21.65 -9.77 22.52
CA LEU A 355 -21.65 -9.73 21.07
C LEU A 355 -20.60 -10.67 20.48
N SER A 356 -20.86 -11.18 19.27
CA SER A 356 -19.84 -11.88 18.47
C SER A 356 -18.72 -10.93 18.04
N LEU A 357 -17.64 -11.45 17.45
CA LEU A 357 -16.58 -10.61 16.88
C LEU A 357 -17.12 -9.59 15.87
N GLU A 358 -18.06 -10.01 15.03
CA GLU A 358 -18.74 -9.16 14.06
C GLU A 358 -19.48 -8.00 14.75
N GLY A 359 -20.27 -8.30 15.79
CA GLY A 359 -20.99 -7.31 16.59
C GLY A 359 -20.06 -6.38 17.39
N GLN A 360 -18.96 -6.89 17.93
CA GLN A 360 -17.96 -6.10 18.66
C GLN A 360 -17.28 -5.07 17.74
N GLU A 361 -16.83 -5.48 16.57
CA GLU A 361 -16.17 -4.57 15.63
C GLU A 361 -17.15 -3.59 14.96
N ALA A 362 -18.43 -3.97 14.81
CA ALA A 362 -19.50 -3.04 14.45
C ALA A 362 -19.80 -2.01 15.55
N LEU A 363 -19.89 -2.45 16.81
CA LEU A 363 -20.06 -1.55 17.96
C LEU A 363 -18.90 -0.56 18.05
N LEU A 364 -17.65 -1.01 17.84
CA LEU A 364 -16.49 -0.13 17.77
C LEU A 364 -16.68 0.95 16.71
N ALA A 365 -17.04 0.57 15.48
CA ALA A 365 -17.22 1.53 14.39
C ALA A 365 -18.28 2.59 14.73
N ILE A 366 -19.42 2.16 15.30
CA ILE A 366 -20.53 3.05 15.70
C ILE A 366 -20.11 3.96 16.87
N LEU A 367 -19.39 3.43 17.86
CA LEU A 367 -18.88 4.20 19.02
C LEU A 367 -18.01 5.38 18.60
N LEU A 368 -17.27 5.28 17.50
CA LEU A 368 -16.37 6.34 17.05
C LEU A 368 -17.08 7.50 16.33
N GLU A 369 -18.32 7.31 15.86
CA GLU A 369 -19.02 8.28 15.02
C GLU A 369 -19.21 9.66 15.67
N PRO A 370 -19.69 9.77 16.92
CA PRO A 370 -20.02 11.08 17.53
C PRO A 370 -18.80 11.89 17.97
N HIS A 371 -17.61 11.28 17.97
CA HIS A 371 -16.45 11.78 18.71
C HIS A 371 -15.39 12.40 17.81
N GLY A 372 -15.79 13.04 16.71
CA GLY A 372 -14.85 13.63 15.75
C GLY A 372 -13.83 14.59 16.36
N ALA A 373 -14.29 15.51 17.22
CA ALA A 373 -13.41 16.45 17.92
C ALA A 373 -12.33 15.77 18.79
N LEU A 374 -12.53 14.51 19.17
CA LEU A 374 -11.61 13.74 20.00
C LEU A 374 -10.65 12.85 19.20
N ILE A 375 -11.01 12.45 17.98
CA ILE A 375 -10.30 11.38 17.26
C ILE A 375 -9.92 11.70 15.82
N ASP A 376 -10.46 12.75 15.19
CA ASP A 376 -10.15 13.05 13.78
C ASP A 376 -8.67 13.42 13.57
N ASP A 377 -7.96 13.90 14.60
CA ASP A 377 -6.51 14.16 14.59
C ASP A 377 -5.69 12.89 14.28
N LEU A 378 -6.20 11.72 14.68
CA LEU A 378 -5.53 10.43 14.49
C LEU A 378 -5.47 10.01 13.02
N ALA A 379 -6.25 10.61 12.12
CA ALA A 379 -6.17 10.28 10.71
C ALA A 379 -4.77 10.57 10.14
N GLN A 380 -4.11 11.62 10.62
CA GLN A 380 -2.78 12.04 10.17
C GLN A 380 -1.65 11.13 10.67
N THR A 381 -1.92 10.27 11.67
CA THR A 381 -0.91 9.34 12.20
C THR A 381 -0.86 8.01 11.45
N MET A 382 -1.76 7.79 10.47
CA MET A 382 -1.87 6.54 9.73
C MET A 382 -0.89 6.39 8.56
N ALA A 383 -0.13 7.44 8.21
CA ALA A 383 0.98 7.34 7.29
C ALA A 383 2.22 6.70 7.94
N ALA A 384 3.16 6.23 7.12
CA ALA A 384 4.41 5.66 7.59
C ALA A 384 5.56 6.06 6.66
N ASP A 385 6.72 6.34 7.26
CA ASP A 385 8.01 6.17 6.59
C ASP A 385 8.51 4.76 6.93
N GLU A 386 8.65 3.91 5.92
CA GLU A 386 9.05 2.51 6.11
C GLU A 386 10.54 2.28 5.90
N ALA A 387 11.33 3.36 5.88
CA ALA A 387 12.79 3.27 5.98
C ALA A 387 13.21 2.80 7.38
N PHE A 388 13.40 1.49 7.54
CA PHE A 388 13.87 0.89 8.80
C PHE A 388 15.25 0.23 8.66
N GLY A 389 16.24 0.76 9.37
CA GLY A 389 17.57 0.18 9.49
C GLY A 389 17.63 -0.87 10.60
N ILE A 390 18.49 -1.87 10.44
CA ILE A 390 18.75 -2.87 11.50
C ILE A 390 19.68 -2.25 12.54
N ASP A 391 19.30 -2.30 13.82
CA ASP A 391 20.23 -2.05 14.92
C ASP A 391 21.12 -3.28 15.10
N GLY A 392 22.30 -3.24 14.46
CA GLY A 392 23.26 -4.34 14.56
C GLY A 392 24.02 -4.41 15.87
N ALA A 393 23.95 -3.37 16.73
CA ALA A 393 24.57 -3.35 18.06
C ALA A 393 23.74 -4.08 19.12
N MET A 394 22.45 -4.28 18.87
CA MET A 394 21.56 -5.11 19.71
C MET A 394 22.21 -6.48 19.99
N THR A 395 22.17 -6.91 21.25
CA THR A 395 22.64 -8.25 21.64
C THR A 395 21.63 -9.32 21.21
N LEU A 396 22.10 -10.54 21.00
CA LEU A 396 21.22 -11.66 20.67
C LEU A 396 20.28 -12.01 21.82
N ASP A 397 20.67 -11.76 23.08
CA ASP A 397 19.78 -11.87 24.24
C ASP A 397 18.58 -10.92 24.12
N ALA A 398 18.82 -9.65 23.79
CA ALA A 398 17.76 -8.67 23.59
C ALA A 398 16.87 -9.04 22.39
N LEU A 399 17.46 -9.52 21.29
CA LEU A 399 16.69 -9.99 20.14
C LEU A 399 15.78 -11.19 20.48
N ARG A 400 16.28 -12.17 21.25
CA ARG A 400 15.47 -13.29 21.73
C ARG A 400 14.33 -12.83 22.64
N ALA A 401 14.58 -11.86 23.52
CA ALA A 401 13.53 -11.28 24.35
C ALA A 401 12.42 -10.61 23.51
N VAL A 402 12.79 -9.93 22.42
CA VAL A 402 11.84 -9.37 21.45
C VAL A 402 11.02 -10.48 20.77
N LEU A 403 11.66 -11.57 20.33
CA LEU A 403 10.95 -12.71 19.74
C LEU A 403 9.97 -13.34 20.74
N ALA A 404 10.40 -13.57 21.97
CA ALA A 404 9.55 -14.11 23.03
C ALA A 404 8.35 -13.20 23.35
N ALA A 405 8.50 -11.87 23.28
CA ALA A 405 7.43 -10.93 23.59
C ALA A 405 6.44 -10.70 22.43
N SER A 406 6.95 -10.63 21.20
CA SER A 406 6.15 -10.22 20.02
C SER A 406 5.72 -11.38 19.13
N TYR A 407 6.40 -12.52 19.22
CA TYR A 407 6.21 -13.71 18.38
C TYR A 407 5.93 -14.99 19.19
N ASP A 408 5.55 -14.86 20.46
CA ASP A 408 5.07 -15.98 21.30
C ASP A 408 4.06 -16.89 20.57
N TRP A 409 3.09 -16.27 19.90
CA TRP A 409 2.07 -16.94 19.09
C TRP A 409 2.66 -17.76 17.93
N ALA A 410 3.78 -17.34 17.36
CA ALA A 410 4.44 -18.02 16.24
C ALA A 410 5.36 -19.13 16.74
N LEU A 411 6.08 -18.89 17.83
CA LEU A 411 6.98 -19.86 18.46
C LEU A 411 6.22 -21.04 19.08
N ALA A 412 4.94 -20.87 19.40
CA ALA A 412 4.06 -21.93 19.87
C ALA A 412 3.56 -22.88 18.76
N ILE A 413 3.79 -22.56 17.49
CA ILE A 413 3.32 -23.37 16.35
C ILE A 413 4.33 -24.47 16.05
N ASP A 414 3.85 -25.72 15.99
CA ASP A 414 4.63 -26.84 15.47
C ASP A 414 4.64 -26.82 13.94
N PHE A 415 5.68 -26.24 13.35
CA PHE A 415 5.84 -26.24 11.90
C PHE A 415 6.25 -27.61 11.33
N SER A 416 6.54 -28.63 12.15
CA SER A 416 6.73 -29.99 11.61
C SER A 416 5.41 -30.65 11.18
N ASP A 417 4.27 -30.16 11.68
CA ASP A 417 2.94 -30.56 11.24
C ASP A 417 2.66 -30.06 9.80
N PRO A 418 2.38 -30.96 8.82
CA PRO A 418 2.01 -30.57 7.47
C PRO A 418 0.83 -29.59 7.40
N ALA A 419 -0.12 -29.63 8.35
CA ALA A 419 -1.25 -28.70 8.38
C ALA A 419 -0.81 -27.26 8.66
N GLN A 420 0.29 -27.06 9.41
CA GLN A 420 0.84 -25.73 9.73
C GLN A 420 1.76 -25.18 8.62
N GLN A 421 2.05 -25.98 7.59
CA GLN A 421 2.80 -25.57 6.41
C GLN A 421 2.08 -25.91 5.10
N ALA A 422 0.77 -26.12 5.15
CA ALA A 422 0.00 -26.64 4.02
C ALA A 422 -0.01 -25.69 2.81
N ARG A 423 0.17 -24.39 3.01
CA ARG A 423 0.14 -23.37 1.96
C ARG A 423 1.50 -22.73 1.71
N PHE A 424 1.67 -22.12 0.55
CA PHE A 424 2.79 -21.21 0.26
C PHE A 424 2.35 -20.06 -0.63
N TRP A 425 2.84 -18.86 -0.34
CA TRP A 425 2.54 -17.68 -1.13
C TRP A 425 3.54 -17.54 -2.28
N TYR A 426 3.06 -17.31 -3.50
CA TYR A 426 3.93 -17.13 -4.66
C TYR A 426 3.39 -16.04 -5.60
N VAL A 427 4.16 -15.69 -6.63
CA VAL A 427 3.71 -14.79 -7.71
C VAL A 427 3.57 -15.61 -8.98
N SER A 428 2.43 -15.55 -9.66
CA SER A 428 2.24 -16.26 -10.93
C SER A 428 2.97 -15.55 -12.08
N GLU A 429 3.63 -16.32 -12.95
CA GLU A 429 4.30 -15.80 -14.14
C GLU A 429 3.32 -15.16 -15.14
N GLU A 430 2.11 -15.75 -15.27
CA GLU A 430 1.14 -15.36 -16.30
C GLU A 430 0.62 -13.92 -16.12
N LYS A 431 0.47 -13.47 -14.88
CA LYS A 431 -0.16 -12.17 -14.55
C LYS A 431 0.57 -11.34 -13.51
N LEU A 432 1.71 -11.83 -12.99
CA LEU A 432 2.52 -11.15 -11.98
C LEU A 432 1.74 -10.80 -10.69
N GLU A 433 0.75 -11.61 -10.36
CA GLU A 433 -0.10 -11.44 -9.17
C GLU A 433 0.22 -12.45 -8.06
N PRO A 434 0.05 -12.08 -6.78
CA PRO A 434 0.13 -13.01 -5.67
C PRO A 434 -0.91 -14.14 -5.75
N ARG A 435 -0.48 -15.35 -5.40
CA ARG A 435 -1.27 -16.57 -5.33
C ARG A 435 -0.93 -17.34 -4.05
N LEU A 436 -1.81 -18.27 -3.69
CA LEU A 436 -1.65 -19.17 -2.56
C LEU A 436 -1.76 -20.61 -3.07
N GLY A 437 -0.66 -21.37 -3.04
CA GLY A 437 -0.58 -22.74 -3.55
C GLY A 437 -0.60 -23.79 -2.42
N GLU A 438 -0.95 -25.03 -2.78
CA GLU A 438 -0.87 -26.21 -1.90
C GLU A 438 0.54 -26.80 -1.86
N ARG A 439 1.23 -26.73 -0.73
CA ARG A 439 2.64 -27.15 -0.62
C ARG A 439 2.86 -28.62 -0.95
N ALA A 440 1.90 -29.49 -0.60
CA ALA A 440 2.02 -30.93 -0.78
C ALA A 440 1.78 -31.39 -2.23
N THR A 441 1.02 -30.62 -3.02
CA THR A 441 0.54 -31.06 -4.34
C THR A 441 0.96 -30.16 -5.50
N GLU A 442 1.46 -28.96 -5.22
CA GLU A 442 1.83 -27.97 -6.24
C GLU A 442 3.33 -27.66 -6.18
N ALA A 443 3.93 -27.50 -7.37
CA ALA A 443 5.31 -27.02 -7.51
C ALA A 443 5.41 -25.50 -7.25
N GLY A 444 6.61 -25.00 -6.98
CA GLY A 444 6.87 -23.57 -6.81
C GLY A 444 7.05 -23.12 -5.36
N ALA A 445 6.98 -24.02 -4.38
CA ALA A 445 7.23 -23.72 -2.97
C ALA A 445 8.65 -23.17 -2.74
N GLU A 446 9.62 -23.48 -3.60
CA GLU A 446 10.98 -22.92 -3.58
C GLU A 446 11.01 -21.42 -3.96
N ARG A 447 9.96 -20.92 -4.62
CA ARG A 447 9.78 -19.51 -5.04
C ARG A 447 8.85 -18.74 -4.09
N GLU A 448 8.68 -19.26 -2.88
CA GLU A 448 7.81 -18.68 -1.87
C GLU A 448 8.20 -17.23 -1.51
N GLN A 449 7.18 -16.38 -1.43
CA GLN A 449 7.27 -15.00 -0.95
C GLN A 449 7.41 -15.01 0.58
N PRO A 450 8.06 -14.00 1.19
CA PRO A 450 8.38 -14.00 2.62
C PRO A 450 7.16 -13.56 3.46
N LEU A 451 6.01 -14.19 3.23
CA LEU A 451 4.74 -13.91 3.93
C LEU A 451 4.46 -14.92 5.05
N CYS A 452 5.27 -15.98 5.14
CA CYS A 452 5.24 -16.98 6.21
C CYS A 452 5.93 -16.49 7.49
N VAL A 453 5.59 -15.30 7.97
CA VAL A 453 6.31 -14.60 9.07
C VAL A 453 6.44 -15.47 10.32
N GLY A 454 5.39 -16.21 10.69
CA GLY A 454 5.45 -17.11 11.86
C GLY A 454 6.53 -18.19 11.73
N ARG A 455 6.68 -18.79 10.53
CA ARG A 455 7.72 -19.78 10.27
C ARG A 455 9.11 -19.13 10.27
N LEU A 456 9.24 -17.97 9.63
CA LEU A 456 10.51 -17.22 9.61
C LEU A 456 10.98 -16.83 11.03
N ALA A 457 10.05 -16.49 11.93
CA ALA A 457 10.34 -16.20 13.33
C ALA A 457 10.84 -17.45 14.08
N SER A 458 10.19 -18.60 13.86
CA SER A 458 10.61 -19.90 14.43
C SER A 458 12.00 -20.33 13.92
N GLU A 459 12.25 -20.20 12.62
CA GLU A 459 13.57 -20.49 12.02
C GLU A 459 14.67 -19.59 12.57
N LEU A 460 14.38 -18.28 12.76
CA LEU A 460 15.32 -17.35 13.39
C LEU A 460 15.60 -17.75 14.85
N ASP A 461 14.57 -18.05 15.65
CA ASP A 461 14.76 -18.45 17.06
C ASP A 461 15.64 -19.70 17.19
N ALA A 462 15.41 -20.70 16.33
CA ALA A 462 16.22 -21.90 16.26
C ALA A 462 17.68 -21.61 15.87
N ALA A 463 17.91 -20.74 14.88
CA ALA A 463 19.26 -20.35 14.46
C ALA A 463 20.00 -19.57 15.56
N LEU A 464 19.29 -18.72 16.30
CA LEU A 464 19.85 -17.99 17.42
C LEU A 464 20.30 -18.96 18.52
N ALA A 465 19.57 -20.06 18.79
CA ALA A 465 19.85 -21.02 19.88
C ALA A 465 21.33 -21.44 20.02
N ALA A 466 22.06 -21.57 18.91
CA ALA A 466 23.47 -21.97 18.90
C ALA A 466 24.48 -20.83 19.17
N TRP A 467 24.02 -19.58 19.29
CA TRP A 467 24.87 -18.39 19.44
C TRP A 467 24.94 -17.86 20.89
N PRO A 468 26.10 -17.30 21.31
CA PRO A 468 26.25 -16.62 22.60
C PRO A 468 25.26 -15.46 22.77
N ALA A 469 24.75 -15.29 24.00
CA ALA A 469 23.73 -14.29 24.31
C ALA A 469 24.24 -12.84 24.16
N ASP A 470 25.53 -12.61 24.44
CA ASP A 470 26.21 -11.33 24.35
C ASP A 470 26.75 -11.01 22.94
N ALA A 471 26.67 -11.94 21.99
CA ALA A 471 26.96 -11.67 20.59
C ALA A 471 26.01 -10.59 20.04
N THR A 472 26.45 -9.88 19.01
CA THR A 472 25.64 -8.82 18.39
C THR A 472 24.86 -9.32 17.18
N VAL A 473 23.75 -8.65 16.87
CA VAL A 473 22.98 -8.87 15.64
C VAL A 473 23.85 -8.73 14.40
N ALA A 474 24.77 -7.76 14.36
CA ALA A 474 25.69 -7.58 13.24
C ALA A 474 26.60 -8.81 13.02
N ALA A 475 27.15 -9.38 14.10
CA ALA A 475 27.98 -10.58 14.03
C ALA A 475 27.19 -11.80 13.56
N PHE A 476 25.94 -11.95 14.02
CA PHE A 476 25.03 -12.99 13.57
C PHE A 476 24.69 -12.87 12.09
N LEU A 477 24.23 -11.70 11.62
CA LEU A 477 23.81 -11.47 10.24
C LEU A 477 24.96 -11.56 9.23
N LEU A 478 26.20 -11.34 9.66
CA LEU A 478 27.38 -11.59 8.83
C LEU A 478 27.52 -13.09 8.47
N ARG A 479 27.14 -13.99 9.40
CA ARG A 479 27.18 -15.44 9.18
C ARG A 479 25.86 -16.01 8.65
N HIS A 480 24.75 -15.35 8.97
CA HIS A 480 23.39 -15.78 8.67
C HIS A 480 22.54 -14.69 7.99
N PRO A 481 22.94 -14.20 6.80
CA PRO A 481 22.22 -13.13 6.10
C PRO A 481 20.81 -13.53 5.63
N GLU A 482 20.49 -14.83 5.59
CA GLU A 482 19.15 -15.36 5.33
C GLU A 482 18.11 -14.85 6.33
N HIS A 483 18.51 -14.61 7.57
CA HIS A 483 17.62 -14.13 8.63
C HIS A 483 17.42 -12.62 8.67
N ARG A 484 18.12 -11.84 7.80
CA ARG A 484 18.05 -10.37 7.79
C ARG A 484 16.61 -9.83 7.71
N TYR A 485 15.78 -10.48 6.89
CA TYR A 485 14.36 -10.09 6.75
C TYR A 485 13.63 -10.19 8.09
N MET A 486 13.76 -11.32 8.77
CA MET A 486 13.06 -11.57 10.04
C MET A 486 13.63 -10.75 11.20
N VAL A 487 14.96 -10.56 11.27
CA VAL A 487 15.59 -9.69 12.27
C VAL A 487 15.05 -8.26 12.16
N ARG A 488 14.96 -7.71 10.94
CA ARG A 488 14.38 -6.37 10.73
C ARG A 488 12.94 -6.30 11.23
N ARG A 489 12.11 -7.31 10.93
CA ARG A 489 10.73 -7.38 11.41
C ARG A 489 10.62 -7.51 12.93
N ALA A 490 11.49 -8.30 13.55
CA ALA A 490 11.53 -8.42 15.01
C ALA A 490 11.80 -7.06 15.67
N GLN A 491 12.80 -6.33 15.18
CA GLN A 491 13.13 -5.00 15.69
C GLN A 491 12.01 -3.96 15.43
N ILE A 492 11.31 -4.03 14.28
CA ILE A 492 10.11 -3.21 14.03
C ILE A 492 9.03 -3.52 15.08
N ALA A 493 8.73 -4.80 15.31
CA ALA A 493 7.69 -5.25 16.25
C ALA A 493 7.97 -4.87 17.72
N ALA A 494 9.22 -4.60 18.08
CA ALA A 494 9.58 -4.10 19.41
C ALA A 494 9.04 -2.68 19.68
N THR A 495 8.88 -1.86 18.65
CA THR A 495 8.39 -0.47 18.75
C THR A 495 7.01 -0.27 18.13
N HIS A 496 6.55 -1.21 17.30
CA HIS A 496 5.28 -1.17 16.57
C HIS A 496 4.44 -2.41 16.94
N PRO A 497 3.70 -2.40 18.06
CA PRO A 497 3.07 -3.60 18.61
C PRO A 497 2.02 -4.25 17.71
N TYR A 498 1.42 -3.50 16.79
CA TYR A 498 0.41 -3.98 15.83
C TYR A 498 1.00 -4.25 14.43
N SER A 499 2.32 -4.42 14.32
CA SER A 499 2.98 -4.59 13.03
C SER A 499 2.80 -5.98 12.39
N GLU A 500 2.36 -6.97 13.19
CA GLU A 500 2.27 -8.36 12.77
C GLU A 500 0.85 -8.90 12.85
N VAL A 501 0.45 -9.64 11.82
CA VAL A 501 -0.73 -10.51 11.86
C VAL A 501 -0.36 -11.74 12.70
N ARG A 502 -1.06 -11.94 13.82
CA ARG A 502 -0.75 -12.97 14.82
C ARG A 502 -1.49 -14.28 14.58
N ASP A 503 -1.48 -14.75 13.34
CA ASP A 503 -2.02 -16.05 12.90
C ASP A 503 -1.13 -16.63 11.80
N ASN A 504 -1.19 -17.96 11.62
CA ASN A 504 -0.36 -18.66 10.63
C ASN A 504 -0.89 -18.46 9.20
N LEU A 505 -0.22 -17.59 8.43
CA LEU A 505 -0.62 -17.26 7.05
C LEU A 505 -0.33 -18.38 6.04
N ILE A 506 0.22 -19.52 6.47
CA ILE A 506 0.49 -20.68 5.63
C ILE A 506 -0.15 -21.99 6.15
N ALA A 507 -1.02 -21.90 7.17
CA ALA A 507 -1.79 -23.04 7.66
C ALA A 507 -2.88 -23.47 6.66
N ALA A 508 -3.37 -24.70 6.82
CA ALA A 508 -4.42 -25.28 5.99
C ALA A 508 -5.77 -24.54 6.08
N ASP A 509 -6.05 -23.92 7.23
CA ASP A 509 -7.31 -23.24 7.57
C ASP A 509 -7.25 -21.71 7.40
N VAL A 510 -6.15 -21.17 6.85
CA VAL A 510 -6.01 -19.73 6.62
C VAL A 510 -7.10 -19.21 5.69
N LEU A 511 -7.71 -18.08 6.06
CA LEU A 511 -8.68 -17.35 5.24
C LEU A 511 -8.13 -15.97 4.85
N PRO A 512 -7.45 -15.85 3.69
CA PRO A 512 -6.89 -14.56 3.23
C PRO A 512 -7.92 -13.43 3.11
N ILE A 513 -9.20 -13.76 2.94
CA ILE A 513 -10.30 -12.79 2.91
C ILE A 513 -10.43 -11.96 4.17
N ASP A 514 -9.99 -12.46 5.32
CA ASP A 514 -10.02 -11.71 6.56
C ASP A 514 -9.01 -10.54 6.54
N LEU A 515 -7.83 -10.72 5.91
CA LEU A 515 -6.88 -9.63 5.66
C LEU A 515 -7.47 -8.58 4.71
N MET A 516 -8.13 -9.05 3.64
CA MET A 516 -8.74 -8.17 2.65
C MET A 516 -9.83 -7.33 3.28
N ARG A 517 -10.73 -7.93 4.07
CA ARG A 517 -11.80 -7.22 4.77
C ARG A 517 -11.26 -6.17 5.74
N CYS A 518 -10.19 -6.46 6.48
CA CYS A 518 -9.53 -5.47 7.33
C CYS A 518 -9.08 -4.24 6.52
N LYS A 519 -8.30 -4.44 5.46
CA LYS A 519 -7.81 -3.34 4.61
C LYS A 519 -8.94 -2.55 3.96
N LEU A 520 -9.95 -3.23 3.45
CA LEU A 520 -11.10 -2.62 2.78
C LEU A 520 -11.99 -1.84 3.76
N ALA A 521 -12.10 -2.26 5.02
CA ALA A 521 -12.76 -1.48 6.07
C ALA A 521 -12.03 -0.15 6.33
N PHE A 522 -10.70 -0.14 6.32
CA PHE A 522 -9.91 1.10 6.36
C PHE A 522 -10.15 1.96 5.12
N PHE A 523 -10.32 1.38 3.93
CA PHE A 523 -10.68 2.16 2.74
C PHE A 523 -12.07 2.81 2.89
N GLY A 524 -12.97 2.15 3.63
CA GLY A 524 -14.36 2.56 3.84
C GLY A 524 -15.37 1.74 3.02
N ALA A 525 -14.94 0.59 2.52
CA ALA A 525 -15.78 -0.33 1.76
C ALA A 525 -16.82 -1.02 2.63
N SER A 526 -18.01 -1.20 2.07
CA SER A 526 -19.09 -1.95 2.71
C SER A 526 -19.61 -3.06 1.79
N HIS A 527 -20.57 -3.85 2.29
CA HIS A 527 -21.23 -4.92 1.53
C HIS A 527 -20.26 -5.96 1.00
N PHE A 528 -19.41 -6.50 1.90
CA PHE A 528 -18.50 -7.59 1.56
C PHE A 528 -19.30 -8.80 1.10
N ASP A 529 -19.13 -9.18 -0.15
CA ASP A 529 -19.77 -10.34 -0.74
C ASP A 529 -18.69 -11.30 -1.26
N PRO A 530 -18.23 -12.24 -0.41
CA PRO A 530 -17.25 -13.24 -0.81
C PRO A 530 -17.78 -14.09 -1.97
N ARG A 531 -16.90 -14.40 -2.91
CA ARG A 531 -17.19 -15.34 -4.01
C ARG A 531 -16.36 -16.61 -3.88
N SER A 532 -15.27 -16.53 -3.13
CA SER A 532 -14.50 -17.65 -2.57
C SER A 532 -13.80 -17.18 -1.28
N ASP A 533 -13.01 -18.05 -0.67
CA ASP A 533 -12.05 -17.72 0.40
C ASP A 533 -10.90 -16.79 -0.06
N LYS A 534 -10.74 -16.60 -1.38
CA LYS A 534 -9.66 -15.85 -2.03
C LYS A 534 -10.13 -14.57 -2.74
N TRP A 535 -11.45 -14.29 -2.76
CA TRP A 535 -12.02 -13.19 -3.55
C TRP A 535 -13.31 -12.60 -2.94
N VAL A 536 -13.40 -11.26 -2.91
CA VAL A 536 -14.54 -10.51 -2.36
C VAL A 536 -14.99 -9.37 -3.28
N ARG A 537 -16.31 -9.19 -3.43
CA ARG A 537 -16.92 -8.02 -4.06
C ARG A 537 -17.30 -6.99 -3.00
N ILE A 538 -17.11 -5.71 -3.32
CA ILE A 538 -17.42 -4.58 -2.45
C ILE A 538 -17.95 -3.39 -3.26
N SER A 539 -18.54 -2.43 -2.56
CA SER A 539 -18.93 -1.13 -3.11
C SER A 539 -18.26 0.01 -2.32
N LEU A 540 -17.72 0.99 -3.06
CA LEU A 540 -17.15 2.22 -2.52
C LEU A 540 -18.10 3.40 -2.78
N PHE A 541 -18.12 4.38 -1.86
CA PHE A 541 -18.90 5.62 -1.96
C PHE A 541 -20.42 5.44 -2.08
N GLN A 542 -20.96 4.25 -1.82
CA GLN A 542 -22.40 4.06 -1.76
C GLN A 542 -23.00 4.89 -0.60
N GLY A 543 -24.03 5.68 -0.88
CA GLY A 543 -24.61 6.62 0.09
C GLY A 543 -23.79 7.89 0.34
N ALA A 544 -22.66 8.08 -0.33
CA ALA A 544 -21.87 9.32 -0.25
C ALA A 544 -22.43 10.39 -1.21
N PRO A 545 -22.17 11.69 -0.95
CA PRO A 545 -22.49 12.76 -1.90
C PRO A 545 -21.70 12.60 -3.21
N TYR A 546 -22.19 13.21 -4.28
CA TYR A 546 -21.46 13.30 -5.55
C TYR A 546 -20.65 14.59 -5.63
N PRO A 547 -19.50 14.59 -6.35
CA PRO A 547 -18.65 15.77 -6.48
C PRO A 547 -19.39 17.02 -6.97
N LEU A 548 -20.19 16.88 -8.04
CA LEU A 548 -20.88 18.02 -8.66
C LEU A 548 -22.15 18.47 -7.92
N ASP A 549 -22.52 17.79 -6.83
CA ASP A 549 -23.66 18.19 -5.99
C ASP A 549 -23.20 19.03 -4.78
N ILE A 550 -21.89 19.19 -4.58
CA ILE A 550 -21.32 20.07 -3.53
C ILE A 550 -21.48 21.52 -4.00
N PRO A 551 -22.18 22.38 -3.24
CA PRO A 551 -22.44 23.76 -3.65
C PRO A 551 -21.13 24.51 -3.94
N ALA A 552 -21.03 25.10 -5.12
CA ALA A 552 -20.05 26.15 -5.36
C ALA A 552 -20.59 27.44 -4.74
N GLU A 553 -19.90 28.04 -3.77
CA GLU A 553 -20.13 29.46 -3.53
C GLU A 553 -19.72 30.24 -4.80
N PRO A 554 -20.48 31.28 -5.19
CA PRO A 554 -20.15 32.08 -6.35
C PRO A 554 -18.75 32.69 -6.18
N ASP A 555 -17.93 32.51 -7.21
CA ASP A 555 -16.55 32.97 -7.27
C ASP A 555 -16.46 34.49 -7.00
N PRO A 556 -15.80 34.94 -5.91
CA PRO A 556 -15.45 36.34 -5.78
C PRO A 556 -14.23 36.58 -6.67
N ALA A 557 -14.52 37.01 -7.90
CA ALA A 557 -13.61 37.39 -8.98
C ALA A 557 -13.17 36.23 -9.90
N GLY A 558 -13.79 36.20 -11.08
CA GLY A 558 -13.36 35.39 -12.22
C GLY A 558 -11.89 35.63 -12.54
N ALA A 559 -11.04 34.69 -12.14
CA ALA A 559 -9.68 34.58 -12.62
C ALA A 559 -9.75 34.01 -14.05
N ALA A 560 -9.63 34.88 -15.03
CA ALA A 560 -9.44 34.49 -16.43
C ALA A 560 -8.26 33.51 -16.52
N ALA A 561 -8.49 32.36 -17.17
CA ALA A 561 -7.45 31.43 -17.53
C ALA A 561 -6.37 32.17 -18.35
N ALA A 562 -5.13 32.15 -17.87
CA ALA A 562 -4.00 32.70 -18.60
C ALA A 562 -3.76 31.87 -19.88
N PRO A 563 -3.38 32.51 -21.02
CA PRO A 563 -3.12 31.80 -22.25
C PRO A 563 -1.87 30.90 -22.13
N LEU A 564 -1.98 29.76 -22.78
CA LEU A 564 -0.99 28.71 -22.93
C LEU A 564 0.36 29.27 -23.41
N SER A 565 1.43 28.89 -22.71
CA SER A 565 2.81 29.08 -23.16
C SER A 565 3.25 27.83 -23.93
N ASP A 566 3.44 27.98 -25.24
CA ASP A 566 4.09 26.99 -26.09
C ASP A 566 5.61 27.06 -25.89
N ALA A 567 6.16 26.06 -25.20
CA ALA A 567 7.56 25.73 -25.32
C ALA A 567 7.67 24.27 -25.78
N PRO A 568 8.13 23.99 -27.02
CA PRO A 568 8.35 22.63 -27.46
C PRO A 568 9.58 22.06 -26.72
N ALA A 569 9.37 21.00 -25.95
CA ALA A 569 10.46 20.15 -25.48
C ALA A 569 10.97 19.31 -26.68
N PRO A 570 12.29 19.16 -26.87
CA PRO A 570 12.81 18.35 -27.97
C PRO A 570 12.56 16.85 -27.75
N LEU A 571 11.97 16.20 -28.75
CA LEU A 571 11.97 14.75 -28.98
C LEU A 571 13.22 14.44 -29.86
N ARG A 572 13.97 13.33 -29.79
CA ARG A 572 13.97 12.04 -29.08
C ARG A 572 15.40 11.47 -29.23
N ARG A 573 15.96 10.81 -28.21
CA ARG A 573 16.85 9.64 -28.39
C ARG A 573 15.98 8.36 -28.33
N ALA A 574 16.49 7.22 -28.78
CA ALA A 574 15.81 5.91 -28.70
C ALA A 574 15.27 5.64 -27.27
N PRO A 575 14.20 4.85 -27.09
CA PRO A 575 13.33 5.00 -25.93
C PRO A 575 13.99 4.47 -24.65
N GLU A 576 14.51 5.39 -23.83
CA GLU A 576 14.65 5.13 -22.39
C GLU A 576 13.26 4.78 -21.84
N VAL A 577 13.16 3.67 -21.11
CA VAL A 577 11.93 3.37 -20.36
C VAL A 577 11.99 4.21 -19.11
N ALA A 578 11.10 5.20 -19.01
CA ALA A 578 10.99 6.06 -17.83
C ALA A 578 10.31 5.28 -16.68
N LEU A 579 11.01 4.31 -16.09
CA LEU A 579 10.58 3.61 -14.88
C LEU A 579 10.54 4.58 -13.69
N SER A 580 9.52 4.46 -12.85
CA SER A 580 9.51 5.18 -11.57
C SER A 580 10.56 4.60 -10.62
N ARG A 581 10.84 5.33 -9.53
CA ARG A 581 11.74 4.84 -8.48
C ARG A 581 11.23 3.52 -7.87
N ASN A 582 9.94 3.44 -7.58
CA ASN A 582 9.32 2.22 -7.04
C ASN A 582 9.37 1.03 -8.01
N GLU A 583 9.22 1.27 -9.32
CA GLU A 583 9.36 0.23 -10.34
C GLU A 583 10.80 -0.30 -10.40
N ILE A 584 11.80 0.58 -10.33
CA ILE A 584 13.22 0.20 -10.27
C ILE A 584 13.49 -0.63 -9.01
N GLU A 585 13.02 -0.18 -7.84
CA GLU A 585 13.19 -0.89 -6.57
C GLU A 585 12.61 -2.31 -6.65
N THR A 586 11.38 -2.42 -7.15
CA THR A 586 10.65 -3.68 -7.27
C THR A 586 11.32 -4.63 -8.26
N LEU A 587 11.71 -4.13 -9.44
CA LEU A 587 12.38 -4.92 -10.48
C LEU A 587 13.74 -5.43 -9.98
N CYS A 588 14.55 -4.55 -9.40
CA CYS A 588 15.88 -4.88 -8.88
C CYS A 588 15.82 -5.85 -7.70
N THR A 589 14.84 -5.70 -6.80
CA THR A 589 14.61 -6.66 -5.70
C THR A 589 14.31 -8.06 -6.24
N LYS A 590 13.39 -8.17 -7.20
CA LYS A 590 13.03 -9.47 -7.79
C LYS A 590 14.20 -10.07 -8.57
N ALA A 591 14.95 -9.27 -9.33
CA ALA A 591 16.13 -9.72 -10.06
C ALA A 591 17.22 -10.26 -9.12
N ALA A 592 17.50 -9.55 -8.02
CA ALA A 592 18.43 -10.02 -6.99
C ALA A 592 17.95 -11.33 -6.35
N ARG A 593 16.66 -11.43 -6.00
CA ARG A 593 16.09 -12.68 -5.47
C ARG A 593 16.21 -13.83 -6.47
N GLY A 594 15.98 -13.58 -7.76
CA GLY A 594 16.09 -14.57 -8.84
C GLY A 594 17.52 -15.04 -9.14
N THR A 595 18.53 -14.45 -8.50
CA THR A 595 19.96 -14.79 -8.60
C THR A 595 20.55 -15.27 -7.27
N GLY A 596 19.69 -15.71 -6.35
CA GLY A 596 20.11 -16.41 -5.13
C GLY A 596 20.24 -15.55 -3.88
N PHE A 597 19.89 -14.26 -3.90
CA PHE A 597 19.83 -13.44 -2.69
C PHE A 597 18.72 -13.93 -1.73
N SER A 598 18.96 -13.84 -0.42
CA SER A 598 17.87 -13.91 0.57
C SER A 598 16.92 -12.73 0.37
N TRP A 599 15.65 -12.86 0.77
CA TRP A 599 14.68 -11.75 0.66
C TRP A 599 15.18 -10.48 1.36
N GLY A 600 15.83 -10.60 2.51
CA GLY A 600 16.38 -9.46 3.24
C GLY A 600 17.47 -8.72 2.47
N LEU A 601 18.40 -9.42 1.82
CA LEU A 601 19.46 -8.80 0.99
C LEU A 601 18.93 -8.36 -0.39
N ALA A 602 17.94 -9.03 -0.94
CA ALA A 602 17.29 -8.63 -2.19
C ALA A 602 16.61 -7.27 -2.05
N GLU A 603 15.95 -7.00 -0.92
CA GLU A 603 15.39 -5.69 -0.60
C GLU A 603 16.47 -4.62 -0.45
N GLU A 604 17.63 -4.95 0.15
CA GLU A 604 18.76 -4.01 0.20
C GLU A 604 19.27 -3.67 -1.22
N ALA A 605 19.34 -4.66 -2.12
CA ALA A 605 19.75 -4.44 -3.51
C ALA A 605 18.77 -3.52 -4.26
N GLY A 606 17.46 -3.75 -4.10
CA GLY A 606 16.42 -2.91 -4.68
C GLY A 606 16.46 -1.47 -4.19
N ARG A 607 16.50 -1.28 -2.86
CA ARG A 607 16.60 0.06 -2.25
C ARG A 607 17.88 0.77 -2.68
N ALA A 608 19.01 0.06 -2.77
CA ALA A 608 20.27 0.62 -3.23
C ALA A 608 20.17 1.12 -4.70
N ALA A 609 19.60 0.32 -5.59
CA ALA A 609 19.42 0.70 -7.00
C ALA A 609 18.46 1.91 -7.13
N ALA A 610 17.36 1.91 -6.39
CA ALA A 610 16.38 3.00 -6.39
C ALA A 610 16.94 4.30 -5.81
N TRP A 611 17.77 4.22 -4.76
CA TRP A 611 18.48 5.38 -4.21
C TRP A 611 19.45 5.95 -5.24
N LEU A 612 20.25 5.11 -5.92
CA LEU A 612 21.16 5.57 -6.97
C LEU A 612 20.42 6.27 -8.10
N HIS A 613 19.29 5.71 -8.54
CA HIS A 613 18.43 6.33 -9.55
C HIS A 613 17.96 7.72 -9.12
N ALA A 614 17.52 7.89 -7.86
CA ALA A 614 17.14 9.19 -7.32
C ALA A 614 18.30 10.21 -7.26
N GLN A 615 19.55 9.72 -7.23
CA GLN A 615 20.77 10.54 -7.32
C GLN A 615 21.25 10.78 -8.76
N GLY A 616 20.46 10.41 -9.78
CA GLY A 616 20.82 10.54 -11.19
C GLY A 616 21.92 9.56 -11.66
N LEU A 617 22.13 8.46 -10.92
CA LEU A 617 23.09 7.40 -11.22
C LEU A 617 22.35 6.13 -11.67
N ASP A 618 22.96 5.36 -12.58
CA ASP A 618 22.32 4.15 -13.11
C ASP A 618 22.53 2.93 -12.19
N GLY A 619 21.75 2.89 -11.11
CA GLY A 619 21.76 1.79 -10.15
C GLY A 619 21.26 0.47 -10.75
N ALA A 620 20.33 0.52 -11.70
CA ALA A 620 19.78 -0.67 -12.34
C ALA A 620 20.85 -1.38 -13.20
N ALA A 621 21.58 -0.64 -14.03
CA ALA A 621 22.68 -1.20 -14.83
C ALA A 621 23.84 -1.70 -13.94
N ALA A 622 24.17 -0.96 -12.88
CA ALA A 622 25.21 -1.37 -11.94
C ALA A 622 24.85 -2.69 -11.23
N LEU A 623 23.60 -2.85 -10.78
CA LEU A 623 23.13 -4.11 -10.21
C LEU A 623 23.13 -5.22 -11.25
N LEU A 624 22.55 -4.99 -12.44
CA LEU A 624 22.51 -5.99 -13.51
C LEU A 624 23.89 -6.55 -13.81
N ALA A 625 24.88 -5.67 -13.98
CA ALA A 625 26.24 -6.09 -14.29
C ALA A 625 26.92 -6.87 -13.15
N HIS A 626 26.53 -6.64 -11.89
CA HIS A 626 26.95 -7.49 -10.77
C HIS A 626 26.28 -8.88 -10.85
N LEU A 627 24.97 -8.93 -11.10
CA LEU A 627 24.21 -10.17 -11.20
C LEU A 627 24.69 -11.07 -12.34
N GLU A 628 24.93 -10.51 -13.52
CA GLU A 628 25.42 -11.26 -14.69
C GLU A 628 26.80 -11.88 -14.48
N ARG A 629 27.67 -11.18 -13.74
CA ARG A 629 29.02 -11.65 -13.44
C ARG A 629 29.01 -12.75 -12.39
N ALA A 630 28.17 -12.63 -11.36
CA ALA A 630 28.19 -13.52 -10.20
C ALA A 630 27.20 -14.70 -10.28
N GLY A 631 26.23 -14.65 -11.20
CA GLY A 631 25.28 -15.74 -11.44
C GLY A 631 24.43 -16.07 -10.20
N ASP A 632 24.10 -17.35 -10.02
CA ASP A 632 23.24 -17.81 -8.92
C ASP A 632 23.92 -17.75 -7.52
N GLN A 633 25.19 -17.34 -7.47
CA GLN A 633 25.94 -17.10 -6.23
C GLN A 633 26.11 -15.60 -5.92
N ALA A 634 25.38 -14.72 -6.62
CA ALA A 634 25.55 -13.27 -6.52
C ALA A 634 25.36 -12.68 -5.10
N GLY A 635 24.58 -13.36 -4.26
CA GLY A 635 24.34 -13.00 -2.86
C GLY A 635 25.20 -13.74 -1.82
N GLN A 636 26.03 -14.72 -2.24
CA GLN A 636 26.70 -15.65 -1.32
C GLN A 636 28.13 -15.23 -0.92
N ALA A 637 28.75 -14.30 -1.67
CA ALA A 637 30.10 -13.81 -1.38
C ALA A 637 30.12 -12.79 -0.24
N LEU A 638 30.09 -13.29 1.00
CA LEU A 638 30.17 -12.52 2.24
C LEU A 638 31.62 -12.21 2.64
N PRO A 639 31.87 -11.15 3.44
CA PRO A 639 33.16 -10.96 4.09
C PRO A 639 33.45 -12.14 5.04
N ALA A 640 34.41 -12.99 4.69
CA ALA A 640 34.68 -14.21 5.47
C ALA A 640 35.46 -13.95 6.77
N ALA A 641 36.19 -12.84 6.85
CA ALA A 641 36.94 -12.40 8.02
C ALA A 641 36.86 -10.86 8.18
N ILE A 642 36.25 -10.40 9.27
CA ILE A 642 36.39 -9.01 9.74
C ILE A 642 37.69 -8.97 10.55
N ALA A 643 38.76 -8.46 9.96
CA ALA A 643 40.00 -8.14 10.66
C ALA A 643 40.07 -6.63 10.93
N PRO A 644 40.73 -6.19 12.02
CA PRO A 644 40.98 -4.76 12.23
C PRO A 644 41.68 -4.12 11.02
N GLY A 645 41.07 -3.08 10.44
CA GLY A 645 41.60 -2.31 9.31
C GLY A 645 41.44 -2.91 7.90
N HIS A 646 40.99 -4.17 7.76
CA HIS A 646 40.80 -4.81 6.45
C HIS A 646 39.57 -5.72 6.43
N TRP A 647 38.62 -5.46 5.52
CA TRP A 647 37.54 -6.39 5.21
C TRP A 647 37.79 -6.97 3.82
N THR A 648 38.33 -8.18 3.80
CA THR A 648 38.66 -8.92 2.57
C THR A 648 37.95 -10.27 2.59
N ALA A 649 37.59 -10.77 1.41
CA ALA A 649 37.04 -12.11 1.31
C ALA A 649 38.12 -13.17 1.59
N ALA A 650 37.74 -14.31 2.18
CA ALA A 650 38.66 -15.44 2.26
C ALA A 650 38.96 -15.94 0.84
N GLY A 651 40.24 -16.24 0.56
CA GLY A 651 40.64 -16.86 -0.70
C GLY A 651 40.60 -15.95 -1.95
N GLY A 652 40.57 -14.62 -1.79
CA GLY A 652 40.66 -13.69 -2.93
C GLY A 652 39.37 -13.54 -3.75
N VAL A 653 38.22 -13.95 -3.21
CA VAL A 653 36.91 -13.83 -3.85
C VAL A 653 36.47 -12.37 -3.95
N THR A 654 35.76 -12.01 -5.02
CA THR A 654 35.14 -10.69 -5.13
C THR A 654 34.02 -10.52 -4.11
N LEU A 655 34.06 -9.46 -3.31
CA LEU A 655 32.98 -9.12 -2.39
C LEU A 655 31.73 -8.65 -3.13
N CYS A 656 30.57 -9.14 -2.68
CA CYS A 656 29.27 -8.61 -3.11
C CYS A 656 29.07 -7.20 -2.52
N PRO A 657 28.83 -6.16 -3.34
CA PRO A 657 28.70 -4.80 -2.84
C PRO A 657 27.48 -4.63 -1.93
N VAL A 658 26.38 -5.32 -2.20
CA VAL A 658 25.15 -5.25 -1.40
C VAL A 658 25.35 -5.88 -0.03
N ALA A 659 25.91 -7.09 0.03
CA ALA A 659 26.15 -7.78 1.29
C ALA A 659 27.22 -7.05 2.13
N LEU A 660 28.29 -6.58 1.50
CA LEU A 660 29.29 -5.74 2.15
C LEU A 660 28.70 -4.45 2.70
N GLY A 661 27.90 -3.74 1.89
CA GLY A 661 27.23 -2.51 2.30
C GLY A 661 26.28 -2.72 3.48
N ALA A 662 25.47 -3.78 3.44
CA ALA A 662 24.60 -4.17 4.54
C ALA A 662 25.40 -4.44 5.83
N SER A 663 26.49 -5.21 5.75
CA SER A 663 27.36 -5.46 6.91
C SER A 663 28.00 -4.17 7.45
N LEU A 664 28.46 -3.26 6.58
CA LEU A 664 29.04 -1.97 7.03
C LEU A 664 28.05 -1.15 7.84
N VAL A 665 26.78 -1.13 7.43
CA VAL A 665 25.70 -0.46 8.16
C VAL A 665 25.42 -1.17 9.50
N ASP A 666 25.30 -2.50 9.50
CA ASP A 666 24.96 -3.26 10.71
C ASP A 666 26.04 -3.10 11.80
N PHE A 667 27.33 -3.14 11.45
CA PHE A 667 28.42 -2.93 12.40
C PHE A 667 28.59 -1.46 12.83
N GLY A 668 27.84 -0.52 12.25
CA GLY A 668 27.81 0.88 12.64
C GLY A 668 29.15 1.62 12.47
N GLY A 669 30.13 1.05 11.74
CA GLY A 669 31.49 1.56 11.76
C GLY A 669 32.38 1.16 10.59
N VAL A 670 33.24 2.11 10.23
CA VAL A 670 34.58 1.89 9.69
C VAL A 670 35.42 1.49 10.91
N PRO A 671 36.00 0.27 11.02
CA PRO A 671 36.86 -0.06 12.14
C PRO A 671 38.09 0.86 12.13
N ALA A 672 38.04 1.92 12.92
CA ALA A 672 39.17 2.80 13.16
C ALA A 672 40.12 2.10 14.13
N ALA A 673 40.93 1.18 13.63
CA ALA A 673 42.19 0.89 14.28
C ALA A 673 43.14 2.06 14.03
N GLY A 674 43.05 3.12 14.85
CA GLY A 674 44.04 4.20 14.91
C GLY A 674 43.97 5.26 13.79
N GLY A 675 42.79 5.60 13.28
CA GLY A 675 42.62 6.71 12.32
C GLY A 675 43.10 6.41 10.88
N ARG A 676 43.54 5.19 10.61
CA ARG A 676 43.81 4.66 9.26
C ARG A 676 42.51 4.02 8.77
N GLY A 677 41.99 4.45 7.63
CA GLY A 677 40.70 3.98 7.11
C GLY A 677 40.61 2.47 6.88
N LEU A 678 39.46 2.01 6.40
CA LEU A 678 39.18 0.61 6.14
C LEU A 678 39.48 0.25 4.68
N ALA A 679 40.40 -0.68 4.48
CA ALA A 679 40.61 -1.29 3.17
C ALA A 679 39.51 -2.34 2.89
N LEU A 680 38.86 -2.23 1.73
CA LEU A 680 37.79 -3.09 1.26
C LEU A 680 38.17 -3.70 -0.09
N GLY A 681 37.93 -4.99 -0.27
CA GLY A 681 37.86 -5.57 -1.61
C GLY A 681 38.75 -6.77 -1.91
N PRO A 682 38.81 -7.17 -3.20
CA PRO A 682 38.21 -6.46 -4.35
C PRO A 682 36.67 -6.50 -4.34
N VAL A 683 36.01 -5.37 -4.59
CA VAL A 683 34.54 -5.23 -4.57
C VAL A 683 34.00 -5.10 -6.00
N GLY A 684 32.99 -5.91 -6.35
CA GLY A 684 32.33 -5.83 -7.65
C GLY A 684 31.36 -4.63 -7.71
N ARG A 685 31.35 -3.91 -8.83
CA ARG A 685 30.49 -2.73 -9.07
C ARG A 685 30.41 -1.79 -7.84
N PRO A 686 31.51 -1.14 -7.44
CA PRO A 686 31.60 -0.30 -6.24
C PRO A 686 30.52 0.78 -6.10
N LEU A 687 29.95 1.25 -7.20
CA LEU A 687 28.81 2.19 -7.21
C LEU A 687 27.67 1.74 -6.29
N MET A 688 27.40 0.43 -6.22
CA MET A 688 26.33 -0.15 -5.40
C MET A 688 26.57 -0.01 -3.88
N LEU A 689 27.77 0.40 -3.44
CA LEU A 689 28.05 0.66 -2.02
C LEU A 689 27.57 2.04 -1.54
N LEU A 690 27.43 3.02 -2.44
CA LEU A 690 27.14 4.41 -2.05
C LEU A 690 25.89 4.58 -1.19
N PRO A 691 24.75 3.91 -1.46
CA PRO A 691 23.55 4.07 -0.64
C PRO A 691 23.78 3.65 0.82
N PHE A 692 24.56 2.59 1.05
CA PHE A 692 24.89 2.10 2.38
C PHE A 692 25.83 3.04 3.11
N LEU A 693 26.82 3.59 2.41
CA LEU A 693 27.72 4.59 2.97
C LEU A 693 26.99 5.90 3.27
N ALA A 694 26.01 6.29 2.46
CA ALA A 694 25.17 7.45 2.74
C ALA A 694 24.34 7.23 4.01
N ALA A 695 23.71 6.06 4.15
CA ALA A 695 23.00 5.68 5.37
C ALA A 695 23.91 5.68 6.61
N LEU A 696 25.12 5.14 6.48
CA LEU A 696 26.11 5.14 7.55
C LEU A 696 26.59 6.56 7.91
N SER A 697 26.84 7.40 6.90
CA SER A 697 27.21 8.81 7.10
C SER A 697 26.12 9.58 7.84
N LEU A 698 24.86 9.39 7.44
CA LEU A 698 23.69 10.01 8.07
C LEU A 698 23.54 9.55 9.52
N ALA A 699 23.59 8.24 9.78
CA ALA A 699 23.45 7.68 11.12
C ALA A 699 24.55 8.16 12.08
N ARG A 700 25.76 8.40 11.56
CA ARG A 700 26.92 8.86 12.36
C ARG A 700 27.08 10.38 12.38
N GLN A 701 26.29 11.11 11.61
CA GLN A 701 26.48 12.55 11.39
C GLN A 701 27.94 12.92 11.03
N THR A 702 28.61 12.07 10.26
CA THR A 702 30.04 12.21 9.89
C THR A 702 30.21 12.04 8.39
N ALA A 703 31.02 12.87 7.73
CA ALA A 703 31.31 12.69 6.31
C ALA A 703 32.18 11.44 6.09
N LEU A 704 31.90 10.73 5.01
CA LEU A 704 32.68 9.56 4.59
C LEU A 704 33.31 9.84 3.23
N SER A 705 34.54 9.39 3.06
CA SER A 705 35.21 9.35 1.77
C SER A 705 35.49 7.91 1.34
N LEU A 706 35.25 7.63 0.07
CA LEU A 706 35.56 6.35 -0.57
C LEU A 706 36.55 6.63 -1.69
N SER A 707 37.77 6.14 -1.57
CA SER A 707 38.82 6.28 -2.58
C SER A 707 39.23 4.94 -3.19
N TRP A 708 39.74 5.00 -4.41
CA TRP A 708 40.29 3.88 -5.17
C TRP A 708 41.45 4.37 -6.03
N ASP A 709 42.12 3.45 -6.73
CA ASP A 709 43.14 3.83 -7.70
C ASP A 709 42.49 4.53 -8.91
N GLY A 710 42.59 5.86 -8.95
CA GLY A 710 42.03 6.68 -10.02
C GLY A 710 40.84 7.57 -9.63
N GLY A 711 40.48 7.68 -8.35
CA GLY A 711 39.48 8.68 -7.93
C GLY A 711 39.01 8.60 -6.48
N GLN A 712 38.14 9.54 -6.12
CA GLN A 712 37.53 9.63 -4.80
C GLN A 712 36.10 10.20 -4.86
N VAL A 713 35.24 9.74 -3.96
CA VAL A 713 33.90 10.30 -3.73
C VAL A 713 33.66 10.59 -2.26
N TRP A 714 32.78 11.56 -2.00
CA TRP A 714 32.37 11.97 -0.65
C TRP A 714 30.87 11.80 -0.46
N LEU A 715 30.49 11.43 0.77
CA LEU A 715 29.11 11.32 1.22
C LEU A 715 28.95 12.08 2.54
N TYR A 716 27.91 12.91 2.64
CA TYR A 716 27.59 13.65 3.86
C TYR A 716 26.08 13.84 4.05
N GLY A 717 25.57 13.37 5.19
CA GLY A 717 24.16 13.55 5.57
C GLY A 717 23.19 12.92 4.57
N ALA A 718 22.08 13.59 4.32
CA ALA A 718 21.07 13.17 3.33
C ALA A 718 21.34 13.74 1.91
N GLY A 719 22.49 14.39 1.70
CA GLY A 719 22.82 15.06 0.44
C GLY A 719 23.29 14.12 -0.67
N SER A 720 23.33 14.63 -1.90
CA SER A 720 23.85 13.90 -3.05
C SER A 720 25.36 13.65 -2.91
N PRO A 721 25.87 12.47 -3.33
CA PRO A 721 27.30 12.21 -3.32
C PRO A 721 28.03 13.15 -4.29
N SER A 722 29.30 13.44 -4.01
CA SER A 722 30.16 14.31 -4.82
C SER A 722 31.50 13.63 -5.15
N GLY A 723 32.30 14.25 -6.04
CA GLY A 723 33.57 13.68 -6.53
C GLY A 723 33.43 12.91 -7.84
N ASP A 724 34.31 11.93 -8.04
CA ASP A 724 34.55 11.21 -9.31
C ASP A 724 33.49 10.12 -9.58
N LEU A 725 32.20 10.46 -9.49
CA LEU A 725 31.09 9.50 -9.59
C LEU A 725 30.99 8.80 -10.95
N ALA A 726 31.35 9.49 -12.04
CA ALA A 726 31.38 8.87 -13.36
C ALA A 726 32.46 7.79 -13.44
N ALA A 727 33.67 8.09 -12.94
CA ALA A 727 34.75 7.12 -12.88
C ALA A 727 34.38 5.93 -11.98
N LEU A 728 33.73 6.16 -10.82
CA LEU A 728 33.25 5.09 -9.95
C LEU A 728 32.20 4.19 -10.62
N ALA A 729 31.29 4.77 -11.41
CA ALA A 729 30.25 4.02 -12.12
C ALA A 729 30.83 3.07 -13.19
N ASP A 730 31.94 3.47 -13.82
CA ASP A 730 32.61 2.70 -14.86
C ASP A 730 33.44 1.53 -14.30
N LEU A 731 33.74 1.50 -12.99
CA LEU A 731 34.53 0.43 -12.38
C LEU A 731 33.76 -0.90 -12.33
N PRO A 732 34.27 -1.98 -12.95
CA PRO A 732 33.70 -3.31 -12.78
C PRO A 732 34.09 -3.93 -11.43
N LEU A 733 35.30 -3.59 -10.93
CA LEU A 733 35.93 -4.17 -9.76
C LEU A 733 36.97 -3.17 -9.21
N ALA A 734 37.04 -2.98 -7.90
CA ALA A 734 38.10 -2.16 -7.29
C ALA A 734 38.48 -2.58 -5.87
N MET A 735 39.73 -2.32 -5.50
CA MET A 735 40.13 -2.16 -4.10
C MET A 735 39.73 -0.75 -3.66
N LEU A 736 39.06 -0.64 -2.52
CA LEU A 736 38.53 0.60 -2.01
C LEU A 736 39.14 0.91 -0.65
N HIS A 737 39.23 2.19 -0.32
CA HIS A 737 39.60 2.67 0.99
C HIS A 737 38.52 3.60 1.51
N LEU A 738 37.89 3.22 2.62
CA LEU A 738 36.82 3.97 3.27
C LEU A 738 37.38 4.69 4.50
N ALA A 739 37.21 6.01 4.57
CA ALA A 739 37.68 6.80 5.70
C ALA A 739 36.62 7.80 6.17
N CYS A 740 36.62 8.11 7.47
CA CYS A 740 35.90 9.27 7.99
C CYS A 740 36.65 10.54 7.57
N ASP A 741 35.91 11.55 7.11
CA ASP A 741 36.44 12.85 6.73
C ASP A 741 35.93 13.91 7.73
N PRO A 742 36.80 14.51 8.56
CA PRO A 742 36.40 15.47 9.58
C PRO A 742 36.06 16.87 9.04
N GLY A 743 36.21 17.14 7.74
CA GLY A 743 35.74 18.40 7.16
C GLY A 743 36.37 18.73 5.82
N THR A 744 35.56 18.68 4.75
CA THR A 744 35.69 19.43 3.47
C THR A 744 34.59 19.03 2.47
N GLY A 745 33.88 17.92 2.67
CA GLY A 745 32.81 17.47 1.77
C GLY A 745 31.59 18.40 1.76
N VAL A 746 31.34 19.05 0.63
CA VAL A 746 30.07 19.75 0.37
C VAL A 746 29.12 18.76 -0.33
N ALA A 747 27.91 18.60 0.20
CA ALA A 747 26.86 17.85 -0.48
C ALA A 747 26.62 18.44 -1.87
N ALA A 748 26.60 17.60 -2.91
CA ALA A 748 26.29 18.08 -4.24
C ALA A 748 24.81 18.48 -4.34
N ALA A 749 24.49 19.35 -5.30
CA ALA A 749 23.10 19.66 -5.62
C ALA A 749 22.33 18.37 -6.00
N PRO A 750 21.01 18.32 -5.76
CA PRO A 750 20.16 17.24 -6.24
C PRO A 750 20.33 17.06 -7.75
N ARG A 751 20.51 15.83 -8.20
CA ARG A 751 20.58 15.49 -9.63
C ARG A 751 19.22 15.00 -10.09
N GLN A 752 18.90 15.23 -11.35
CA GLN A 752 17.70 14.68 -11.95
C GLN A 752 17.88 13.16 -12.11
N ALA A 753 16.86 12.39 -11.72
CA ALA A 753 16.85 10.96 -11.93
C ALA A 753 16.98 10.62 -13.43
N ARG A 754 17.76 9.58 -13.75
CA ARG A 754 17.96 9.11 -15.13
C ARG A 754 16.98 8.01 -15.49
N GLY A 755 16.47 7.98 -16.71
CA GLY A 755 15.67 6.85 -17.20
C GLY A 755 16.45 5.53 -17.12
N CYS A 756 15.72 4.41 -17.09
CA CYS A 756 16.33 3.09 -17.19
C CYS A 756 16.38 2.69 -18.67
N ASP A 757 17.54 2.23 -19.13
CA ASP A 757 17.65 1.67 -20.49
C ASP A 757 16.73 0.44 -20.61
N GLY A 758 15.95 0.38 -21.70
CA GLY A 758 14.98 -0.70 -21.91
C GLY A 758 15.63 -2.09 -21.93
N ALA A 759 16.84 -2.23 -22.49
CA ALA A 759 17.56 -3.49 -22.50
C ALA A 759 18.02 -3.91 -21.10
N VAL A 760 18.40 -2.94 -20.25
CA VAL A 760 18.73 -3.20 -18.83
C VAL A 760 17.49 -3.69 -18.10
N ALA A 761 16.34 -3.02 -18.29
CA ALA A 761 15.08 -3.42 -17.67
C ALA A 761 14.65 -4.83 -18.10
N ASP A 762 14.74 -5.16 -19.39
CA ASP A 762 14.39 -6.49 -19.93
C ASP A 762 15.29 -7.58 -19.34
N ARG A 763 16.60 -7.34 -19.27
CA ARG A 763 17.58 -8.28 -18.69
C ARG A 763 17.34 -8.52 -17.20
N LEU A 764 17.07 -7.46 -16.43
CA LEU A 764 16.64 -7.60 -15.03
C LEU A 764 15.32 -8.36 -14.92
N GLY A 765 14.39 -8.12 -15.86
CA GLY A 765 13.12 -8.83 -15.98
C GLY A 765 13.29 -10.35 -16.10
N LEU A 766 14.25 -10.82 -16.89
CA LEU A 766 14.56 -12.25 -17.01
C LEU A 766 14.98 -12.88 -15.68
N PHE A 767 15.78 -12.17 -14.87
CA PHE A 767 16.10 -12.63 -13.52
C PHE A 767 14.89 -12.55 -12.59
N ALA A 768 14.09 -11.49 -12.67
CA ALA A 768 12.89 -11.32 -11.86
C ALA A 768 11.86 -12.44 -12.11
N LEU A 769 11.70 -12.91 -13.35
CA LEU A 769 10.79 -14.02 -13.70
C LEU A 769 11.15 -15.33 -12.99
N ARG A 770 12.42 -15.54 -12.61
CA ARG A 770 12.83 -16.72 -11.81
C ARG A 770 12.19 -16.77 -10.42
N THR A 771 11.60 -15.66 -9.95
CA THR A 771 10.85 -15.58 -8.68
C THR A 771 9.36 -15.91 -8.84
N THR A 772 8.90 -16.14 -10.06
CA THR A 772 7.49 -16.43 -10.37
C THR A 772 7.27 -17.90 -10.61
N VAL A 773 6.05 -18.42 -10.42
CA VAL A 773 5.72 -19.82 -10.69
C VAL A 773 4.94 -19.90 -12.00
N PRO A 774 5.31 -20.79 -12.94
CA PRO A 774 4.54 -21.01 -14.17
C PRO A 774 3.07 -21.33 -13.86
N PRO A 775 2.11 -20.90 -14.68
CA PRO A 775 0.70 -21.15 -14.42
C PRO A 775 0.37 -22.64 -14.48
N SER A 776 -0.48 -23.10 -13.56
CA SER A 776 -1.09 -24.42 -13.57
C SER A 776 -2.59 -24.32 -13.87
N ALA A 777 -3.23 -25.43 -14.28
CA ALA A 777 -4.68 -25.45 -14.48
C ALA A 777 -5.44 -25.02 -13.21
N LYS A 778 -4.97 -25.51 -12.05
CA LYS A 778 -5.52 -25.16 -10.74
C LYS A 778 -5.26 -23.69 -10.37
N SER A 779 -4.08 -23.14 -10.64
CA SER A 779 -3.82 -21.71 -10.36
C SER A 779 -4.69 -20.80 -11.22
N ARG A 780 -5.03 -21.23 -12.45
CA ARG A 780 -5.98 -20.53 -13.32
C ARG A 780 -7.40 -20.64 -12.81
N GLU A 781 -7.82 -21.82 -12.35
CA GLU A 781 -9.14 -22.04 -11.75
C GLU A 781 -9.33 -21.21 -10.46
N ASP A 782 -8.32 -21.15 -9.59
CA ASP A 782 -8.27 -20.27 -8.41
C ASP A 782 -8.23 -18.78 -8.78
N ALA A 783 -7.77 -18.46 -9.99
CA ALA A 783 -7.90 -17.13 -10.60
C ALA A 783 -9.27 -16.93 -11.30
N GLY A 784 -10.16 -17.91 -11.19
CA GLY A 784 -11.52 -17.97 -11.71
C GLY A 784 -11.67 -18.52 -13.13
N ALA A 785 -10.65 -19.08 -13.79
CA ALA A 785 -10.66 -19.37 -15.24
C ALA A 785 -11.73 -20.38 -15.73
N GLY A 786 -12.56 -20.94 -14.84
CA GLY A 786 -13.63 -21.89 -15.18
C GLY A 786 -15.07 -21.40 -14.95
N THR A 787 -15.31 -20.22 -14.36
CA THR A 787 -16.66 -19.71 -14.08
C THR A 787 -16.90 -18.40 -14.82
N SER A 788 -17.95 -18.34 -15.66
CA SER A 788 -18.39 -17.06 -16.25
C SER A 788 -18.99 -16.18 -15.16
N ASP A 789 -18.57 -14.92 -15.08
CA ASP A 789 -19.05 -13.92 -14.12
C ASP A 789 -20.53 -13.51 -14.30
N ASN A 790 -21.24 -14.18 -15.21
CA ASN A 790 -22.67 -13.95 -15.50
C ASN A 790 -23.62 -14.58 -14.47
N ASP A 791 -23.14 -15.45 -13.57
CA ASP A 791 -23.97 -16.14 -12.55
C ASP A 791 -24.15 -15.35 -11.23
#